data_AF-A0A7V9L5H3-F1
#
_entry.id   AF-A0A7V9L5H3-F1
#
_cell.length_a   1.000
_cell.length_b   1.000
_cell.length_c   1.000
_cell.angle_alpha   90.00
_cell.angle_beta   90.00
_cell.angle_gamma   90.00
#
_symmetry.space_group_name_H-M   'P 1'
#
loop_
_entity.id
_entity.type
_entity.pdbx_description
1 polymer ?
#
loop_
_entity_poly.entity_id
_entity_poly.type
_entity_poly.pdbx_seq_one_letter_code
_entity_poly.pdbx_strand_id
1 'polypeptide(L)'
;VMSKMGISTVQSYRGAQLFEAVGLDLGMIERHFTGTPSRIGGVGLGELGRETLMRHDLGFGRGASAIADDLPVGGLYQWRRRGEPHKWNPATVAMLQAAVRLDRATGSAEAGRERFAAYEQLCDSEDESAVTLRGLLELVPTTAISIDDVEPVSSIVKRFVTGAMSFGSISAEAHETLAIAMNRLGAKSNSGEGGEEPHRYELDANGDSRRSAIKQVASGRFGVTTHYLVNADDLQIKVAQGAKPGEGGQLPGNKVDERIARVRWSTPGVTLISPPPHHDIYSIEDLAQLIYDLTAVNPHARVSVKLVSEVGVGTIAAGVAKAHAGAVVIAGYEGGTGAAPLSSIKRAGLPWELGLAETQQVLVANKLRDRVRVQVDGGLRTSRDVIIAALLGAEEFGVSTAALIATGCIMLRKCHLNTCSVGIATQDPALREKFVGTPEDVVNYFTFVAEAVRRHLAALGARSIDDIVGRADLLRVRVTDHWKLRTLELSPLLAMGDGPRRFVAATPHDLSDHVDHDLIRRAEPVLVDSSSKKSVELALPIDNSRRAVGTLLSGEIARRHGAKGLPDGSINVRLTGSAGQSFGAFLAPGVALELCGDANDYVGKGMSGGRIVVYPPATARFAPEANVIIGNVALYGATAGDLFACGLAGERFAVRNSGARAVVEGVGDHGCEYMTGGVVVILGAVGRNFAAGMSGGTAYVYDPAHALRARTNLEMVELESLVDESDMWLVHSMIEAHVRLTSSPLGRRIYDNWEHMVSRFVKVMPTDYKRVLQARRAAARRPPGLTLVSGGKT
;
A
#
# COMPACT_ATOMS: atom_id res chain seq x y z
N VAL A 1 11.49 -3.47 15.93
CA VAL A 1 11.54 -2.07 16.43
C VAL A 1 12.63 -1.29 15.71
N MET A 2 13.91 -1.61 15.87
CA MET A 2 15.03 -0.89 15.21
C MET A 2 14.88 -0.78 13.69
N SER A 3 14.50 -1.88 13.03
CA SER A 3 14.32 -1.93 11.57
C SER A 3 13.23 -0.99 11.04
N LYS A 4 12.28 -0.55 11.88
CA LYS A 4 11.25 0.42 11.48
C LYS A 4 11.85 1.73 10.99
N MET A 5 13.00 2.10 11.54
CA MET A 5 13.76 3.32 11.23
C MET A 5 15.05 3.00 10.44
N GLY A 6 15.16 1.81 9.86
CA GLY A 6 16.35 1.41 9.08
C GLY A 6 17.62 1.12 9.90
N ILE A 7 17.52 0.91 11.22
CA ILE A 7 18.69 0.70 12.08
C ILE A 7 19.02 -0.79 12.22
N SER A 8 20.25 -1.14 11.88
CA SER A 8 20.74 -2.53 11.89
C SER A 8 21.38 -2.97 13.22
N THR A 9 21.86 -2.05 14.07
CA THR A 9 22.62 -2.40 15.29
C THR A 9 21.99 -1.84 16.56
N VAL A 10 22.00 -2.64 17.63
CA VAL A 10 21.53 -2.21 18.96
C VAL A 10 22.43 -1.10 19.52
N GLN A 11 23.73 -1.12 19.19
CA GLN A 11 24.68 -0.11 19.64
C GLN A 11 24.31 1.29 19.14
N SER A 12 23.90 1.43 17.86
CA SER A 12 23.43 2.70 17.32
C SER A 12 22.05 3.09 17.86
N TYR A 13 21.19 2.11 18.17
CA TYR A 13 19.86 2.38 18.72
C TYR A 13 19.91 2.85 20.18
N ARG A 14 20.86 2.34 20.97
CA ARG A 14 20.99 2.63 22.40
C ARG A 14 21.32 4.10 22.62
N GLY A 15 20.41 4.83 23.27
CA GLY A 15 20.58 6.25 23.57
C GLY A 15 20.14 7.20 22.44
N ALA A 16 19.73 6.67 21.28
CA ALA A 16 19.26 7.49 20.15
C ALA A 16 17.88 8.12 20.36
N GLN A 17 17.13 7.67 21.39
CA GLN A 17 15.82 8.20 21.77
C GLN A 17 14.81 8.28 20.60
N LEU A 18 14.71 7.20 19.80
CA LEU A 18 13.77 7.11 18.67
C LEU A 18 12.34 6.81 19.15
N PHE A 19 11.83 7.73 19.95
CA PHE A 19 10.51 7.75 20.55
C PHE A 19 9.98 9.17 20.50
N GLU A 20 8.66 9.31 20.53
CA GLU A 20 8.01 10.59 20.82
C GLU A 20 7.16 10.43 22.07
N ALA A 21 7.32 11.39 22.99
CA ALA A 21 6.55 11.44 24.21
C ALA A 21 5.25 12.24 23.99
N VAL A 22 4.11 11.59 24.21
CA VAL A 22 2.79 12.26 24.16
C VAL A 22 2.22 12.29 25.56
N GLY A 23 1.96 13.49 26.08
CA GLY A 23 1.37 13.65 27.41
C GLY A 23 2.38 13.66 28.55
N LEU A 24 3.67 13.99 28.32
CA LEU A 24 4.67 14.15 29.37
C LEU A 24 5.15 15.60 29.46
N ASP A 25 5.35 16.09 30.68
CA ASP A 25 5.85 17.45 30.93
C ASP A 25 7.23 17.71 30.29
N LEU A 26 7.40 18.92 29.73
CA LEU A 26 8.63 19.33 29.06
C LEU A 26 9.82 19.42 30.03
N GLY A 27 9.63 19.95 31.24
CA GLY A 27 10.70 20.04 32.24
C GLY A 27 11.20 18.65 32.68
N MET A 28 10.30 17.68 32.78
CA MET A 28 10.65 16.28 33.00
C MET A 28 11.45 15.68 31.84
N ILE A 29 11.05 15.94 30.59
CA ILE A 29 11.77 15.51 29.39
C ILE A 29 13.18 16.10 29.36
N GLU A 30 13.32 17.41 29.56
CA GLU A 30 14.62 18.09 29.57
C GLU A 30 15.58 17.51 30.60
N ARG A 31 15.08 17.14 31.79
CA ARG A 31 15.91 16.60 32.87
C ARG A 31 16.26 15.11 32.70
N HIS A 32 15.34 14.30 32.20
CA HIS A 32 15.47 12.83 32.26
C HIS A 32 15.56 12.13 30.90
N PHE A 33 15.08 12.78 29.83
CA PHE A 33 15.01 12.24 28.47
C PHE A 33 15.40 13.30 27.43
N THR A 34 16.45 14.09 27.74
CA THR A 34 16.85 15.28 26.99
C THR A 34 16.95 14.97 25.49
N GLY A 35 16.20 15.70 24.67
CA GLY A 35 16.16 15.54 23.21
C GLY A 35 14.93 14.79 22.68
N THR A 36 14.17 14.09 23.53
CA THR A 36 12.94 13.40 23.11
C THR A 36 11.83 14.41 22.82
N PRO A 37 11.18 14.40 21.64
CA PRO A 37 10.09 15.33 21.34
C PRO A 37 8.87 15.12 22.27
N SER A 38 8.28 16.21 22.77
CA SER A 38 7.01 16.20 23.50
C SER A 38 6.16 17.44 23.25
N ARG A 39 5.45 17.45 22.12
CA ARG A 39 4.85 18.65 21.52
C ARG A 39 3.68 19.26 22.30
N ILE A 40 3.05 18.48 23.17
CA ILE A 40 1.81 18.89 23.86
C ILE A 40 1.96 18.91 25.39
N GLY A 41 3.19 18.77 25.91
CA GLY A 41 3.42 18.62 27.35
C GLY A 41 2.59 17.51 27.97
N GLY A 42 2.31 17.63 29.27
CA GLY A 42 1.40 16.74 29.97
C GLY A 42 1.81 16.47 31.42
N VAL A 43 1.69 15.22 31.85
CA VAL A 43 1.89 14.85 33.25
C VAL A 43 3.36 14.96 33.67
N GLY A 44 3.60 15.50 34.86
CA GLY A 44 4.93 15.56 35.47
C GLY A 44 5.14 14.49 36.53
N LEU A 45 6.24 14.63 37.29
CA LEU A 45 6.59 13.68 38.37
C LEU A 45 5.51 13.59 39.46
N GLY A 46 4.82 14.69 39.77
CA GLY A 46 3.75 14.72 40.78
C GLY A 46 2.56 13.85 40.36
N GLU A 47 2.08 14.03 39.13
CA GLU A 47 0.98 13.26 38.56
C GLU A 47 1.35 11.78 38.40
N LEU A 48 2.56 11.48 37.91
CA LEU A 48 3.06 10.11 37.77
C LEU A 48 3.23 9.42 39.13
N GLY A 49 3.72 10.15 40.14
CA GLY A 49 3.79 9.68 41.52
C GLY A 49 2.41 9.32 42.07
N ARG A 50 1.42 10.21 41.88
CA ARG A 50 0.02 9.95 42.26
C ARG A 50 -0.52 8.70 41.56
N GLU A 51 -0.34 8.56 40.25
CA GLU A 51 -0.84 7.38 39.51
C GLU A 51 -0.15 6.08 39.97
N THR A 52 1.14 6.14 40.25
CA THR A 52 1.92 5.00 40.75
C THR A 52 1.43 4.57 42.13
N LEU A 53 1.16 5.52 43.04
CA LEU A 53 0.60 5.24 44.35
C LEU A 53 -0.83 4.67 44.26
N MET A 54 -1.67 5.17 43.35
CA MET A 54 -3.00 4.60 43.11
C MET A 54 -2.93 3.12 42.69
N ARG A 55 -1.98 2.75 41.82
CA ARG A 55 -1.76 1.34 41.44
C ARG A 55 -1.20 0.52 42.59
N HIS A 56 -0.30 1.10 43.39
CA HIS A 56 0.25 0.47 44.58
C HIS A 56 -0.85 0.16 45.61
N ASP A 57 -1.73 1.12 45.89
CA ASP A 57 -2.85 0.98 46.84
C ASP A 57 -3.83 -0.13 46.44
N LEU A 58 -4.01 -0.39 45.14
CA LEU A 58 -4.82 -1.52 44.67
C LEU A 58 -4.24 -2.89 45.06
N GLY A 59 -2.90 -3.01 45.10
CA GLY A 59 -2.22 -4.26 45.42
C GLY A 59 -1.79 -4.40 46.88
N PHE A 60 -1.52 -3.30 47.57
CA PHE A 60 -0.89 -3.27 48.90
C PHE A 60 -1.62 -2.36 49.91
N GLY A 61 -2.62 -1.59 49.48
CA GLY A 61 -3.34 -0.65 50.33
C GLY A 61 -4.42 -1.31 51.18
N ARG A 62 -5.15 -0.49 51.96
CA ARG A 62 -6.19 -0.98 52.89
C ARG A 62 -7.36 -1.70 52.22
N GLY A 63 -7.58 -1.46 50.92
CA GLY A 63 -8.60 -2.12 50.11
C GLY A 63 -8.09 -3.32 49.32
N ALA A 64 -6.80 -3.68 49.45
CA ALA A 64 -6.23 -4.86 48.83
C ALA A 64 -6.85 -6.10 49.48
N SER A 65 -7.63 -6.86 48.70
CA SER A 65 -8.23 -8.10 49.16
C SER A 65 -7.30 -9.26 48.84
N ALA A 66 -6.78 -9.93 49.88
CA ALA A 66 -6.05 -11.18 49.74
C ALA A 66 -6.91 -12.35 49.19
N ILE A 67 -8.23 -12.14 48.99
CA ILE A 67 -9.18 -13.13 48.47
C ILE A 67 -9.40 -12.94 46.96
N ALA A 68 -9.04 -11.77 46.40
CA ALA A 68 -9.06 -11.52 44.96
C ALA A 68 -7.68 -11.85 44.36
N ASP A 69 -7.35 -13.14 44.24
CA ASP A 69 -6.04 -13.61 43.74
C ASP A 69 -5.78 -13.29 42.25
N ASP A 70 -6.77 -12.76 41.53
CA ASP A 70 -6.69 -12.51 40.09
C ASP A 70 -6.51 -11.03 39.73
N LEU A 71 -5.57 -10.78 38.81
CA LEU A 71 -5.46 -9.47 38.15
C LEU A 71 -6.75 -9.14 37.38
N PRO A 72 -7.15 -7.85 37.30
CA PRO A 72 -8.25 -7.44 36.44
C PRO A 72 -8.00 -7.85 34.98
N VAL A 73 -9.03 -8.40 34.33
CA VAL A 73 -8.97 -8.85 32.92
C VAL A 73 -8.52 -7.73 31.96
N GLY A 74 -8.87 -6.48 32.29
CA GLY A 74 -8.60 -5.31 31.44
C GLY A 74 -9.39 -5.32 30.14
N GLY A 75 -9.26 -4.24 29.39
CA GLY A 75 -9.90 -3.97 28.10
C GLY A 75 -8.96 -3.33 27.07
N LEU A 76 -7.66 -3.18 27.36
CA LEU A 76 -6.73 -2.43 26.49
C LEU A 76 -6.73 -2.90 25.02
N TYR A 77 -6.74 -4.21 24.79
CA TYR A 77 -6.64 -4.79 23.44
C TYR A 77 -8.00 -5.08 22.78
N GLN A 78 -9.01 -5.37 23.60
CA GLN A 78 -10.37 -5.69 23.16
C GLN A 78 -11.35 -5.10 24.16
N TRP A 79 -12.46 -4.56 23.66
CA TRP A 79 -13.48 -4.00 24.52
C TRP A 79 -13.99 -5.06 25.51
N ARG A 80 -14.09 -4.66 26.78
CA ARG A 80 -14.72 -5.42 27.86
C ARG A 80 -15.63 -4.47 28.64
N ARG A 81 -16.77 -4.98 29.12
CA ARG A 81 -17.76 -4.18 29.85
C ARG A 81 -17.19 -3.44 31.07
N ARG A 82 -16.16 -4.00 31.72
CA ARG A 82 -15.48 -3.41 32.89
C ARG A 82 -14.00 -3.06 32.60
N GLY A 83 -13.63 -2.93 31.32
CA GLY A 83 -12.26 -2.59 30.90
C GLY A 83 -12.12 -1.12 30.53
N GLU A 84 -10.98 -0.78 29.92
CA GLU A 84 -10.74 0.56 29.37
C GLU A 84 -11.80 0.94 28.32
N PRO A 85 -12.15 2.23 28.19
CA PRO A 85 -13.10 2.71 27.20
C PRO A 85 -12.57 2.52 25.77
N HIS A 86 -13.47 2.18 24.84
CA HIS A 86 -13.19 2.14 23.40
C HIS A 86 -14.27 2.94 22.68
N LYS A 87 -13.85 3.78 21.75
CA LYS A 87 -14.74 4.49 20.83
C LYS A 87 -15.64 3.57 20.00
N TRP A 88 -15.16 2.36 19.73
CA TRP A 88 -15.98 1.29 19.17
C TRP A 88 -16.36 0.31 20.27
N ASN A 89 -17.62 0.35 20.66
CA ASN A 89 -18.24 -0.50 21.67
C ASN A 89 -19.58 -1.07 21.13
N PRO A 90 -20.20 -2.05 21.80
CA PRO A 90 -21.43 -2.67 21.29
C PRO A 90 -22.58 -1.67 21.04
N ALA A 91 -22.70 -0.61 21.83
CA ALA A 91 -23.76 0.38 21.67
C ALA A 91 -23.55 1.25 20.41
N THR A 92 -22.36 1.81 20.23
CA THR A 92 -22.01 2.59 19.01
C THR A 92 -22.14 1.75 17.74
N VAL A 93 -21.67 0.50 17.75
CA VAL A 93 -21.78 -0.44 16.63
C VAL A 93 -23.24 -0.73 16.27
N ALA A 94 -24.05 -1.10 17.26
CA ALA A 94 -25.46 -1.42 17.03
C ALA A 94 -26.25 -0.18 16.56
N MET A 95 -25.98 1.00 17.12
CA MET A 95 -26.64 2.24 16.76
C MET A 95 -26.37 2.63 15.30
N LEU A 96 -25.11 2.58 14.87
CA LEU A 96 -24.73 2.87 13.49
C LEU A 96 -25.38 1.89 12.50
N GLN A 97 -25.31 0.58 12.78
CA GLN A 97 -25.92 -0.43 11.92
C GLN A 97 -27.45 -0.28 11.83
N ALA A 98 -28.11 0.09 12.92
CA ALA A 98 -29.53 0.38 12.91
C ALA A 98 -29.84 1.61 12.05
N ALA A 99 -29.07 2.69 12.21
CA ALA A 99 -29.29 3.94 11.47
C ALA A 99 -29.23 3.75 9.95
N VAL A 100 -28.21 3.05 9.44
CA VAL A 100 -28.00 2.91 7.99
C VAL A 100 -28.98 1.93 7.33
N ARG A 101 -29.55 0.99 8.09
CA ARG A 101 -30.49 -0.03 7.60
C ARG A 101 -31.96 0.38 7.73
N LEU A 102 -32.26 1.39 8.55
CA LEU A 102 -33.64 1.81 8.83
C LEU A 102 -34.36 2.24 7.56
N ASP A 103 -33.71 2.99 6.68
CA ASP A 103 -34.32 3.43 5.43
C ASP A 103 -34.79 2.26 4.57
N ARG A 104 -33.96 1.22 4.39
CA ARG A 104 -34.35 -0.02 3.69
C ARG A 104 -35.49 -0.76 4.40
N ALA A 105 -35.53 -0.71 5.74
CA ALA A 105 -36.51 -1.44 6.54
C ALA A 105 -37.88 -0.74 6.63
N THR A 106 -37.93 0.60 6.56
CA THR A 106 -39.13 1.39 6.82
C THR A 106 -39.54 2.31 5.68
N GLY A 107 -38.68 2.50 4.68
CA GLY A 107 -38.86 3.48 3.60
C GLY A 107 -38.73 4.94 4.06
N SER A 108 -38.22 5.19 5.27
CA SER A 108 -38.09 6.53 5.86
C SER A 108 -36.63 6.87 6.15
N ALA A 109 -36.05 7.72 5.29
CA ALA A 109 -34.75 8.31 5.50
C ALA A 109 -34.68 9.18 6.77
N GLU A 110 -35.81 9.72 7.24
CA GLU A 110 -35.87 10.56 8.45
C GLU A 110 -35.57 9.78 9.72
N ALA A 111 -36.16 8.59 9.88
CA ALA A 111 -35.88 7.72 11.02
C ALA A 111 -34.40 7.27 11.05
N GLY A 112 -33.80 7.05 9.87
CA GLY A 112 -32.37 6.78 9.74
C GLY A 112 -31.51 7.95 10.22
N ARG A 113 -31.86 9.18 9.82
CA ARG A 113 -31.16 10.42 10.25
C ARG A 113 -31.24 10.65 11.75
N GLU A 114 -32.41 10.49 12.36
CA GLU A 114 -32.58 10.65 13.81
C GLU A 114 -31.72 9.63 14.57
N ARG A 115 -31.74 8.37 14.12
CA ARG A 115 -30.92 7.32 14.72
C ARG A 115 -29.43 7.57 14.54
N PHE A 116 -29.02 8.13 13.39
CA PHE A 116 -27.64 8.51 13.14
C PHE A 116 -27.19 9.64 14.07
N ALA A 117 -28.03 10.65 14.29
CA ALA A 117 -27.74 11.72 15.26
C ALA A 117 -27.55 11.17 16.69
N ALA A 118 -28.37 10.19 17.10
CA ALA A 118 -28.18 9.50 18.37
C ALA A 118 -26.87 8.69 18.43
N TYR A 119 -26.43 8.12 17.31
CA TYR A 119 -25.11 7.49 17.19
C TYR A 119 -23.98 8.52 17.35
N GLU A 120 -24.05 9.67 16.68
CA GLU A 120 -23.02 10.71 16.81
C GLU A 120 -22.96 11.24 18.23
N GLN A 121 -24.11 11.52 18.85
CA GLN A 121 -24.18 11.92 20.25
C GLN A 121 -23.55 10.88 21.17
N LEU A 122 -23.75 9.58 20.94
CA LEU A 122 -23.12 8.52 21.72
C LEU A 122 -21.59 8.49 21.53
N CYS A 123 -21.09 8.66 20.31
CA CYS A 123 -19.66 8.72 20.02
C CYS A 123 -18.98 9.97 20.64
N ASP A 124 -19.65 11.12 20.57
CA ASP A 124 -19.13 12.41 20.99
C ASP A 124 -19.32 12.65 22.50
N SER A 125 -20.36 12.09 23.14
CA SER A 125 -20.51 12.14 24.61
C SER A 125 -19.42 11.33 25.33
N GLU A 126 -18.94 10.24 24.75
CA GLU A 126 -17.76 9.57 25.27
C GLU A 126 -16.46 10.40 25.07
N ASP A 127 -16.44 11.47 24.27
CA ASP A 127 -15.29 12.42 24.27
C ASP A 127 -15.17 13.16 25.60
N GLU A 128 -16.21 13.20 26.44
CA GLU A 128 -16.09 13.71 27.82
C GLU A 128 -15.16 12.84 28.69
N SER A 129 -14.90 11.58 28.28
CA SER A 129 -13.85 10.74 28.87
C SER A 129 -12.45 10.99 28.26
N ALA A 130 -12.34 11.90 27.29
CA ALA A 130 -11.10 12.38 26.65
C ALA A 130 -10.18 11.27 26.10
N VAL A 131 -10.76 10.38 25.30
CA VAL A 131 -10.03 9.26 24.68
C VAL A 131 -9.15 9.71 23.50
N THR A 132 -9.36 10.92 22.97
CA THR A 132 -8.67 11.48 21.80
C THR A 132 -8.31 12.96 22.02
N LEU A 133 -7.33 13.49 21.26
CA LEU A 133 -6.94 14.90 21.35
C LEU A 133 -8.06 15.83 20.86
N ARG A 134 -8.73 15.48 19.75
CA ARG A 134 -9.90 16.23 19.25
C ARG A 134 -11.08 16.28 20.24
N GLY A 135 -11.17 15.35 21.18
CA GLY A 135 -12.15 15.43 22.28
C GLY A 135 -11.92 16.62 23.22
N LEU A 136 -10.71 17.18 23.23
CA LEU A 136 -10.31 18.37 23.99
C LEU A 136 -10.43 19.67 23.19
N LEU A 137 -10.93 19.62 21.96
CA LEU A 137 -11.16 20.78 21.11
C LEU A 137 -12.66 21.06 20.98
N GLU A 138 -13.03 22.33 21.01
CA GLU A 138 -14.40 22.77 20.80
C GLU A 138 -14.48 23.83 19.72
N LEU A 139 -15.61 23.83 19.00
CA LEU A 139 -15.88 24.81 17.95
C LEU A 139 -16.16 26.17 18.60
N VAL A 140 -15.55 27.21 18.07
CA VAL A 140 -15.82 28.59 18.49
C VAL A 140 -17.19 29.01 17.96
N PRO A 141 -18.12 29.52 18.80
CA PRO A 141 -19.39 30.04 18.31
C PRO A 141 -19.21 31.23 17.36
N THR A 142 -19.93 31.22 16.24
CA THR A 142 -19.93 32.27 15.22
C THR A 142 -21.35 32.66 14.84
N THR A 143 -21.51 33.62 13.92
CA THR A 143 -22.81 33.95 13.34
C THR A 143 -23.24 32.86 12.35
N ALA A 144 -24.29 32.11 12.71
CA ALA A 144 -24.82 31.04 11.86
C ALA A 144 -25.48 31.60 10.59
N ILE A 145 -25.49 30.78 9.53
CA ILE A 145 -26.22 31.02 8.27
C ILE A 145 -27.34 29.98 8.09
N SER A 146 -28.22 30.19 7.10
CA SER A 146 -29.20 29.18 6.73
C SER A 146 -28.51 27.91 6.24
N ILE A 147 -29.05 26.73 6.55
CA ILE A 147 -28.54 25.47 5.98
C ILE A 147 -28.70 25.43 4.46
N ASP A 148 -29.66 26.17 3.91
CA ASP A 148 -29.89 26.27 2.46
C ASP A 148 -28.77 27.04 1.73
N ASP A 149 -28.01 27.86 2.46
CA ASP A 149 -26.83 28.56 1.95
C ASP A 149 -25.57 27.68 1.90
N VAL A 150 -25.63 26.49 2.49
CA VAL A 150 -24.50 25.54 2.58
C VAL A 150 -24.50 24.59 1.41
N GLU A 151 -23.30 24.32 0.87
CA GLU A 151 -23.07 23.39 -0.23
C GLU A 151 -23.84 22.06 -0.05
N PRO A 152 -24.36 21.47 -1.15
CA PRO A 152 -25.21 20.29 -1.06
C PRO A 152 -24.41 19.05 -0.65
N VAL A 153 -25.14 18.05 -0.15
CA VAL A 153 -24.59 16.72 0.19
C VAL A 153 -23.78 16.13 -0.96
N SER A 154 -24.29 16.25 -2.20
CA SER A 154 -23.63 15.75 -3.42
C SER A 154 -22.26 16.36 -3.70
N SER A 155 -21.94 17.51 -3.10
CA SER A 155 -20.60 18.11 -3.14
C SER A 155 -19.71 17.54 -2.04
N ILE A 156 -20.22 17.50 -0.80
CA ILE A 156 -19.46 17.05 0.38
C ILE A 156 -19.04 15.60 0.26
N VAL A 157 -19.92 14.70 -0.21
CA VAL A 157 -19.61 13.27 -0.30
C VAL A 157 -18.41 12.95 -1.20
N LYS A 158 -18.09 13.82 -2.17
CA LYS A 158 -16.93 13.66 -3.06
C LYS A 158 -15.59 13.79 -2.33
N ARG A 159 -15.60 14.37 -1.12
CA ARG A 159 -14.43 14.47 -0.23
C ARG A 159 -14.22 13.23 0.62
N PHE A 160 -15.17 12.30 0.63
CA PHE A 160 -15.04 11.05 1.37
C PHE A 160 -14.34 9.98 0.56
N VAL A 161 -13.51 9.23 1.27
CA VAL A 161 -12.76 8.11 0.72
C VAL A 161 -12.95 6.90 1.63
N THR A 162 -13.31 5.73 1.10
CA THR A 162 -13.14 4.49 1.88
C THR A 162 -11.67 4.11 1.90
N GLY A 163 -11.07 4.04 3.08
CA GLY A 163 -9.62 3.85 3.18
C GLY A 163 -9.15 2.49 2.66
N ALA A 164 -7.86 2.40 2.35
CA ALA A 164 -7.20 1.26 1.70
C ALA A 164 -7.31 -0.05 2.51
N MET A 165 -8.20 -0.95 2.09
CA MET A 165 -8.41 -2.27 2.72
C MET A 165 -8.29 -3.36 1.66
N SER A 166 -7.21 -4.14 1.70
CA SER A 166 -6.89 -5.05 0.59
C SER A 166 -7.93 -6.16 0.41
N PHE A 167 -8.25 -6.49 -0.85
CA PHE A 167 -8.81 -7.79 -1.19
C PHE A 167 -7.90 -8.92 -0.65
N GLY A 168 -8.48 -9.84 0.13
CA GLY A 168 -7.76 -10.83 0.94
C GLY A 168 -7.82 -10.53 2.44
N SER A 169 -7.61 -9.27 2.84
CA SER A 169 -7.89 -8.85 4.22
C SER A 169 -9.39 -8.84 4.50
N ILE A 170 -10.14 -8.26 3.57
CA ILE A 170 -11.61 -8.36 3.52
C ILE A 170 -12.03 -9.25 2.34
N SER A 171 -13.25 -9.76 2.42
CA SER A 171 -13.90 -10.58 1.40
C SER A 171 -14.16 -9.78 0.13
N ALA A 172 -14.37 -10.49 -0.99
CA ALA A 172 -14.74 -9.85 -2.25
C ALA A 172 -16.04 -9.06 -2.11
N GLU A 173 -17.01 -9.64 -1.41
CA GLU A 173 -18.34 -9.06 -1.19
C GLU A 173 -18.21 -7.71 -0.48
N ALA A 174 -17.52 -7.65 0.66
CA ALA A 174 -17.32 -6.40 1.38
C ALA A 174 -16.54 -5.38 0.56
N HIS A 175 -15.52 -5.82 -0.17
CA HIS A 175 -14.66 -4.93 -0.96
C HIS A 175 -15.41 -4.30 -2.15
N GLU A 176 -16.18 -5.10 -2.88
CA GLU A 176 -16.96 -4.66 -4.04
C GLU A 176 -18.17 -3.82 -3.60
N THR A 177 -18.83 -4.16 -2.49
CA THR A 177 -19.90 -3.35 -1.90
C THR A 177 -19.44 -1.92 -1.60
N LEU A 178 -18.25 -1.76 -1.01
CA LEU A 178 -17.68 -0.43 -0.75
C LEU A 178 -17.39 0.31 -2.07
N ALA A 179 -16.88 -0.38 -3.08
CA ALA A 179 -16.57 0.25 -4.36
C ALA A 179 -17.84 0.77 -5.07
N ILE A 180 -18.87 -0.07 -5.15
CA ILE A 180 -20.17 0.31 -5.73
C ILE A 180 -20.75 1.52 -5.02
N ALA A 181 -20.79 1.49 -3.68
CA ALA A 181 -21.37 2.57 -2.89
C ALA A 181 -20.66 3.92 -3.14
N MET A 182 -19.32 3.91 -3.11
CA MET A 182 -18.56 5.14 -3.32
C MET A 182 -18.70 5.66 -4.76
N ASN A 183 -18.73 4.77 -5.74
CA ASN A 183 -18.93 5.16 -7.14
C ASN A 183 -20.32 5.77 -7.38
N ARG A 184 -21.38 5.21 -6.76
CA ARG A 184 -22.73 5.80 -6.79
C ARG A 184 -22.78 7.21 -6.20
N LEU A 185 -21.99 7.48 -5.17
CA LEU A 185 -21.86 8.80 -4.55
C LEU A 185 -20.99 9.79 -5.35
N GLY A 186 -20.26 9.32 -6.37
CA GLY A 186 -19.17 10.09 -6.99
C GLY A 186 -17.98 10.35 -6.03
N ALA A 187 -17.91 9.57 -4.96
CA ALA A 187 -16.82 9.55 -3.99
C ALA A 187 -15.77 8.51 -4.41
N LYS A 188 -14.79 8.21 -3.55
CA LYS A 188 -13.68 7.31 -3.92
C LYS A 188 -13.58 6.11 -2.98
N SER A 189 -13.37 4.93 -3.56
CA SER A 189 -12.95 3.74 -2.83
C SER A 189 -11.51 3.36 -3.18
N ASN A 190 -10.84 2.64 -2.30
CA ASN A 190 -9.42 2.29 -2.44
C ASN A 190 -9.20 0.77 -2.43
N SER A 191 -8.48 0.26 -3.43
CA SER A 191 -8.20 -1.19 -3.61
C SER A 191 -7.36 -1.83 -2.50
N GLY A 192 -6.63 -1.01 -1.73
CA GLY A 192 -5.58 -1.47 -0.83
C GLY A 192 -4.45 -2.23 -1.54
N GLU A 193 -3.59 -2.85 -0.75
CA GLU A 193 -2.36 -3.50 -1.21
C GLU A 193 -2.54 -4.88 -1.85
N GLY A 194 -3.77 -5.28 -2.17
CA GLY A 194 -4.11 -6.66 -2.56
C GLY A 194 -4.22 -6.93 -4.05
N GLY A 195 -4.10 -5.90 -4.89
CA GLY A 195 -4.53 -5.94 -6.29
C GLY A 195 -6.05 -5.82 -6.43
N GLU A 196 -6.51 -5.81 -7.69
CA GLU A 196 -7.93 -5.78 -8.04
C GLU A 196 -8.18 -6.69 -9.24
N GLU A 197 -9.31 -7.40 -9.25
CA GLU A 197 -9.64 -8.30 -10.34
C GLU A 197 -10.09 -7.51 -11.59
N PRO A 198 -9.58 -7.82 -12.79
CA PRO A 198 -9.88 -7.04 -13.99
C PRO A 198 -11.36 -6.93 -14.39
N HIS A 199 -12.20 -7.93 -14.04
CA HIS A 199 -13.64 -7.88 -14.34
C HIS A 199 -14.34 -6.67 -13.68
N ARG A 200 -13.75 -6.11 -12.62
CA ARG A 200 -14.30 -4.95 -11.91
C ARG A 200 -14.15 -3.64 -12.68
N TYR A 201 -13.37 -3.63 -13.77
CA TYR A 201 -13.13 -2.42 -14.57
C TYR A 201 -14.26 -2.17 -15.57
N GLU A 202 -15.08 -3.19 -15.82
CA GLU A 202 -16.29 -3.09 -16.63
C GLU A 202 -17.48 -2.69 -15.73
N LEU A 203 -18.50 -2.07 -16.35
CA LEU A 203 -19.75 -1.79 -15.66
C LEU A 203 -20.59 -3.07 -15.58
N ASP A 204 -21.22 -3.27 -14.43
CA ASP A 204 -22.23 -4.31 -14.25
C ASP A 204 -23.44 -4.02 -15.16
N ALA A 205 -24.25 -5.05 -15.46
CA ALA A 205 -25.44 -4.91 -16.31
C ALA A 205 -26.48 -3.91 -15.78
N ASN A 206 -26.47 -3.63 -14.47
CA ASN A 206 -27.33 -2.64 -13.82
C ASN A 206 -26.74 -1.21 -13.79
N GLY A 207 -25.55 -1.00 -14.37
CA GLY A 207 -24.84 0.27 -14.38
C GLY A 207 -23.94 0.53 -13.16
N ASP A 208 -23.86 -0.39 -12.19
CA ASP A 208 -22.92 -0.27 -11.08
C ASP A 208 -21.47 -0.44 -11.55
N SER A 209 -20.56 0.28 -10.91
CA SER A 209 -19.13 0.06 -11.10
C SER A 209 -18.51 -0.54 -9.84
N ARG A 210 -17.85 -1.68 -9.99
CA ARG A 210 -17.06 -2.30 -8.91
C ARG A 210 -15.62 -1.79 -8.87
N ARG A 211 -15.20 -0.93 -9.81
CA ARG A 211 -13.83 -0.41 -9.90
C ARG A 211 -13.51 0.44 -8.68
N SER A 212 -12.40 0.19 -8.01
CA SER A 212 -11.92 1.13 -7.00
C SER A 212 -11.30 2.36 -7.68
N ALA A 213 -11.80 3.56 -7.39
CA ALA A 213 -11.26 4.81 -7.97
C ALA A 213 -9.78 5.03 -7.61
N ILE A 214 -9.38 4.64 -6.40
CA ILE A 214 -8.00 4.69 -5.93
C ILE A 214 -7.36 3.31 -6.02
N LYS A 215 -6.20 3.24 -6.67
CA LYS A 215 -5.37 2.04 -6.75
C LYS A 215 -4.10 2.23 -5.95
N GLN A 216 -3.86 1.35 -4.99
CA GLN A 216 -2.68 1.44 -4.14
C GLN A 216 -1.46 0.76 -4.77
N VAL A 217 -0.30 1.39 -4.62
CA VAL A 217 1.02 0.86 -4.94
C VAL A 217 1.79 0.75 -3.62
N ALA A 218 1.98 -0.47 -3.14
CA ALA A 218 2.64 -0.78 -1.86
C ALA A 218 3.91 -1.65 -2.08
N SER A 219 4.73 -1.82 -1.05
CA SER A 219 6.03 -2.51 -1.12
C SER A 219 5.98 -3.94 -1.68
N GLY A 220 4.87 -4.67 -1.50
CA GLY A 220 4.71 -6.02 -2.07
C GLY A 220 4.45 -6.03 -3.59
N ARG A 221 4.05 -4.90 -4.19
CA ARG A 221 3.59 -4.76 -5.59
C ARG A 221 2.54 -5.80 -6.01
N PHE A 222 1.76 -6.32 -5.06
CA PHE A 222 0.74 -7.33 -5.35
C PHE A 222 -0.34 -6.76 -6.28
N GLY A 223 -0.55 -7.46 -7.39
CA GLY A 223 -1.55 -7.10 -8.41
C GLY A 223 -1.28 -5.76 -9.12
N VAL A 224 -0.09 -5.17 -8.96
CA VAL A 224 0.30 -3.94 -9.64
C VAL A 224 0.76 -4.28 -11.06
N THR A 225 -0.16 -4.15 -12.02
CA THR A 225 0.09 -4.34 -13.45
C THR A 225 -0.19 -3.05 -14.21
N THR A 226 0.29 -2.92 -15.45
CA THR A 226 -0.01 -1.76 -16.31
C THR A 226 -1.52 -1.55 -16.47
N HIS A 227 -2.28 -2.64 -16.66
CA HIS A 227 -3.74 -2.60 -16.77
C HIS A 227 -4.43 -2.17 -15.46
N TYR A 228 -3.87 -2.54 -14.30
CA TYR A 228 -4.35 -2.07 -13.00
C TYR A 228 -4.10 -0.57 -12.82
N LEU A 229 -2.93 -0.08 -13.20
CA LEU A 229 -2.53 1.32 -13.02
C LEU A 229 -3.33 2.29 -13.90
N VAL A 230 -3.68 1.90 -15.13
CA VAL A 230 -4.49 2.74 -16.02
C VAL A 230 -5.98 2.78 -15.65
N ASN A 231 -6.46 1.83 -14.84
CA ASN A 231 -7.83 1.77 -14.33
C ASN A 231 -7.97 2.44 -12.95
N ALA A 232 -7.34 3.61 -12.79
CA ALA A 232 -7.31 4.40 -11.57
C ALA A 232 -7.57 5.88 -11.87
N ASP A 233 -8.29 6.56 -10.99
CA ASP A 233 -8.40 8.02 -10.95
C ASP A 233 -7.34 8.61 -9.98
N ASP A 234 -6.90 7.82 -9.00
CA ASP A 234 -5.83 8.14 -8.07
C ASP A 234 -4.91 6.92 -7.85
N LEU A 235 -3.60 7.12 -7.95
CA LEU A 235 -2.56 6.15 -7.66
C LEU A 235 -1.93 6.48 -6.30
N GLN A 236 -2.21 5.67 -5.29
CA GLN A 236 -1.72 5.91 -3.94
C GLN A 236 -0.45 5.11 -3.62
N ILE A 237 0.68 5.81 -3.48
CA ILE A 237 1.92 5.24 -2.93
C ILE A 237 1.74 5.06 -1.42
N LYS A 238 1.75 3.81 -0.95
CA LYS A 238 1.63 3.49 0.48
C LYS A 238 3.00 3.36 1.12
N VAL A 239 3.52 4.47 1.65
CA VAL A 239 4.74 4.43 2.46
C VAL A 239 4.49 3.73 3.80
N ALA A 240 3.37 4.06 4.46
CA ALA A 240 3.04 3.45 5.76
C ALA A 240 1.52 3.42 6.04
N GLN A 241 1.14 2.77 7.15
CA GLN A 241 -0.21 2.80 7.71
C GLN A 241 -0.17 2.93 9.23
N GLY A 242 -1.15 3.64 9.82
CA GLY A 242 -1.13 3.97 11.26
C GLY A 242 -1.10 2.77 12.21
N ALA A 243 -1.68 1.63 11.82
CA ALA A 243 -1.70 0.43 12.67
C ALA A 243 -0.34 -0.27 12.83
N LYS A 244 0.58 -0.06 11.88
CA LYS A 244 1.92 -0.67 11.87
C LYS A 244 2.93 0.14 11.04
N PRO A 245 3.27 1.36 11.49
CA PRO A 245 4.30 2.16 10.83
C PRO A 245 5.66 1.46 10.90
N GLY A 246 6.47 1.62 9.86
CA GLY A 246 7.78 0.99 9.70
C GLY A 246 7.74 -0.52 9.41
N GLU A 247 6.58 -1.06 9.01
CA GLU A 247 6.39 -2.47 8.67
C GLU A 247 5.54 -2.64 7.41
N GLY A 248 5.66 -3.81 6.77
CA GLY A 248 4.90 -4.16 5.58
C GLY A 248 3.50 -4.71 5.84
N GLY A 249 2.75 -4.87 4.73
CA GLY A 249 1.51 -5.62 4.66
C GLY A 249 1.65 -7.05 5.19
N GLN A 250 0.58 -7.59 5.77
CA GLN A 250 0.54 -8.96 6.29
C GLN A 250 -0.78 -9.61 5.91
N LEU A 251 -0.71 -10.74 5.21
CA LEU A 251 -1.86 -11.60 4.94
C LEU A 251 -1.52 -13.04 5.33
N PRO A 252 -2.15 -13.59 6.39
CA PRO A 252 -1.96 -14.98 6.81
C PRO A 252 -2.25 -15.97 5.68
N GLY A 253 -1.43 -17.03 5.56
CA GLY A 253 -1.52 -17.99 4.46
C GLY A 253 -2.87 -18.72 4.36
N ASN A 254 -3.57 -18.92 5.48
CA ASN A 254 -4.93 -19.47 5.50
C ASN A 254 -6.00 -18.53 4.91
N LYS A 255 -5.65 -17.30 4.55
CA LYS A 255 -6.48 -16.36 3.78
C LYS A 255 -6.01 -16.23 2.33
N VAL A 256 -4.95 -16.93 1.93
CA VAL A 256 -4.42 -16.91 0.57
C VAL A 256 -4.97 -18.13 -0.16
N ASP A 257 -6.25 -18.07 -0.52
CA ASP A 257 -6.87 -19.06 -1.38
C ASP A 257 -6.38 -18.92 -2.84
N GLU A 258 -6.86 -19.77 -3.75
CA GLU A 258 -6.45 -19.72 -5.16
C GLU A 258 -6.84 -18.41 -5.86
N ARG A 259 -7.96 -17.78 -5.47
CA ARG A 259 -8.41 -16.51 -6.05
C ARG A 259 -7.50 -15.37 -5.60
N ILE A 260 -7.20 -15.27 -4.31
CA ILE A 260 -6.24 -14.30 -3.76
C ILE A 260 -4.86 -14.51 -4.36
N ALA A 261 -4.38 -15.76 -4.40
CA ALA A 261 -3.06 -16.09 -4.92
C ALA A 261 -2.91 -15.64 -6.39
N ARG A 262 -3.94 -15.86 -7.21
CA ARG A 262 -3.98 -15.43 -8.61
C ARG A 262 -3.88 -13.92 -8.76
N VAL A 263 -4.70 -13.14 -8.03
CA VAL A 263 -4.68 -11.67 -8.11
C VAL A 263 -3.34 -11.10 -7.67
N ARG A 264 -2.71 -11.74 -6.69
CA ARG A 264 -1.43 -11.29 -6.12
C ARG A 264 -0.20 -11.88 -6.82
N TRP A 265 -0.38 -12.75 -7.82
CA TRP A 265 0.73 -13.48 -8.48
C TRP A 265 1.64 -14.18 -7.46
N SER A 266 1.01 -14.95 -6.57
CA SER A 266 1.62 -15.62 -5.43
C SER A 266 1.18 -17.07 -5.31
N THR A 267 1.70 -17.78 -4.30
CA THR A 267 1.43 -19.20 -4.07
C THR A 267 0.25 -19.38 -3.10
N PRO A 268 -0.79 -20.19 -3.44
CA PRO A 268 -1.87 -20.51 -2.51
C PRO A 268 -1.36 -21.11 -1.19
N GLY A 269 -1.97 -20.71 -0.07
CA GLY A 269 -1.64 -21.19 1.27
C GLY A 269 -0.40 -20.57 1.92
N VAL A 270 0.40 -19.81 1.17
CA VAL A 270 1.64 -19.20 1.69
C VAL A 270 1.34 -17.85 2.31
N THR A 271 1.90 -17.58 3.50
CA THR A 271 1.75 -16.30 4.18
C THR A 271 2.48 -15.20 3.42
N LEU A 272 1.80 -14.08 3.15
CA LEU A 272 2.37 -12.94 2.45
C LEU A 272 2.75 -11.84 3.46
N ILE A 273 4.04 -11.71 3.71
CA ILE A 273 4.63 -10.59 4.46
C ILE A 273 5.32 -9.69 3.44
N SER A 274 4.83 -8.47 3.28
CA SER A 274 5.46 -7.52 2.37
C SER A 274 6.76 -6.98 2.98
N PRO A 275 7.75 -6.62 2.16
CA PRO A 275 8.92 -5.89 2.64
C PRO A 275 8.48 -4.63 3.41
N PRO A 276 9.15 -4.24 4.51
CA PRO A 276 8.85 -2.96 5.16
C PRO A 276 9.05 -1.75 4.24
N PRO A 277 10.18 -1.59 3.53
CA PRO A 277 10.35 -0.48 2.60
C PRO A 277 9.79 -0.81 1.22
N HIS A 278 9.50 0.25 0.46
CA HIS A 278 9.50 0.16 -0.99
C HIS A 278 10.96 0.04 -1.45
N HIS A 279 11.31 -1.00 -2.21
CA HIS A 279 12.70 -1.17 -2.65
C HIS A 279 13.11 -0.19 -3.76
N ASP A 280 12.17 0.60 -4.28
CA ASP A 280 12.38 1.72 -5.19
C ASP A 280 12.11 3.08 -4.53
N ILE A 281 12.17 3.14 -3.18
CA ILE A 281 12.10 4.38 -2.40
C ILE A 281 13.05 4.27 -1.20
N TYR A 282 14.31 4.68 -1.39
CA TYR A 282 15.28 4.82 -0.29
C TYR A 282 15.57 6.27 0.08
N SER A 283 15.11 7.21 -0.74
CA SER A 283 15.21 8.65 -0.49
C SER A 283 14.03 9.42 -1.09
N ILE A 284 14.05 10.74 -0.95
CA ILE A 284 12.98 11.60 -1.48
C ILE A 284 13.02 11.70 -3.00
N GLU A 285 14.21 11.65 -3.60
CA GLU A 285 14.41 11.61 -5.04
C GLU A 285 13.92 10.29 -5.66
N ASP A 286 14.05 9.17 -4.94
CA ASP A 286 13.45 7.90 -5.37
C ASP A 286 11.93 7.94 -5.32
N LEU A 287 11.34 8.57 -4.28
CA LEU A 287 9.90 8.82 -4.23
C LEU A 287 9.46 9.68 -5.43
N ALA A 288 10.21 10.73 -5.75
CA ALA A 288 9.95 11.55 -6.92
C ALA A 288 10.04 10.74 -8.21
N GLN A 289 10.98 9.79 -8.31
CA GLN A 289 11.06 8.88 -9.46
C GLN A 289 9.83 7.98 -9.56
N LEU A 290 9.34 7.40 -8.46
CA LEU A 290 8.10 6.61 -8.50
C LEU A 290 6.88 7.46 -8.85
N ILE A 291 6.78 8.70 -8.36
CA ILE A 291 5.70 9.63 -8.75
C ILE A 291 5.78 9.91 -10.25
N TYR A 292 6.99 10.12 -10.80
CA TYR A 292 7.21 10.29 -12.23
C TYR A 292 6.77 9.05 -13.02
N ASP A 293 7.18 7.84 -12.62
CA ASP A 293 6.81 6.59 -13.30
C ASP A 293 5.29 6.36 -13.32
N LEU A 294 4.61 6.65 -12.20
CA LEU A 294 3.15 6.51 -12.07
C LEU A 294 2.40 7.56 -12.88
N THR A 295 2.93 8.78 -12.95
CA THR A 295 2.40 9.86 -13.80
C THR A 295 2.59 9.51 -15.27
N ALA A 296 3.73 8.92 -15.65
CA ALA A 296 4.04 8.52 -17.02
C ALA A 296 3.11 7.39 -17.50
N VAL A 297 2.90 6.33 -16.70
CA VAL A 297 2.01 5.23 -17.09
C VAL A 297 0.55 5.67 -17.10
N ASN A 298 0.14 6.54 -16.17
CA ASN A 298 -1.21 7.09 -16.12
C ASN A 298 -1.27 8.61 -15.94
N PRO A 299 -1.14 9.40 -17.03
CA PRO A 299 -1.18 10.86 -16.96
C PRO A 299 -2.54 11.44 -16.52
N HIS A 300 -3.61 10.62 -16.54
CA HIS A 300 -4.94 11.04 -16.10
C HIS A 300 -5.17 10.84 -14.59
N ALA A 301 -4.35 10.05 -13.91
CA ALA A 301 -4.50 9.78 -12.49
C ALA A 301 -3.74 10.81 -11.65
N ARG A 302 -4.34 11.21 -10.52
CA ARG A 302 -3.61 11.90 -9.45
C ARG A 302 -2.68 10.90 -8.77
N VAL A 303 -1.45 11.29 -8.41
CA VAL A 303 -0.61 10.48 -7.52
C VAL A 303 -0.72 11.01 -6.08
N SER A 304 -1.04 10.13 -5.14
CA SER A 304 -1.13 10.45 -3.71
C SER A 304 -0.10 9.66 -2.88
N VAL A 305 0.42 10.24 -1.81
CA VAL A 305 1.40 9.56 -0.92
C VAL A 305 0.81 9.41 0.48
N LYS A 306 0.69 8.17 0.95
CA LYS A 306 0.17 7.87 2.28
C LYS A 306 1.28 7.73 3.32
N LEU A 307 1.31 8.70 4.24
CA LEU A 307 2.20 8.80 5.38
C LEU A 307 1.45 8.48 6.68
N VAL A 308 2.20 8.36 7.77
CA VAL A 308 1.64 8.22 9.13
C VAL A 308 2.07 9.42 9.96
N SER A 309 1.17 9.88 10.82
CA SER A 309 1.47 10.90 11.82
C SER A 309 2.62 10.48 12.73
N GLU A 310 3.71 11.25 12.67
CA GLU A 310 4.86 11.23 13.57
C GLU A 310 5.49 12.64 13.58
N VAL A 311 6.31 12.98 14.59
CA VAL A 311 7.12 14.21 14.53
C VAL A 311 7.94 14.25 13.25
N GLY A 312 7.94 15.40 12.56
CA GLY A 312 8.69 15.61 11.33
C GLY A 312 7.90 15.24 10.06
N VAL A 313 6.69 14.68 10.18
CA VAL A 313 5.85 14.34 9.02
C VAL A 313 5.54 15.56 8.16
N GLY A 314 5.47 16.77 8.73
CA GLY A 314 5.26 17.99 7.95
C GLY A 314 6.43 18.32 7.03
N THR A 315 7.66 18.04 7.47
CA THR A 315 8.87 18.17 6.65
C THR A 315 8.87 17.17 5.50
N ILE A 316 8.47 15.92 5.78
CA ILE A 316 8.33 14.88 4.75
C ILE A 316 7.24 15.29 3.74
N ALA A 317 6.10 15.81 4.21
CA ALA A 317 5.01 16.27 3.35
C ALA A 317 5.45 17.44 2.43
N ALA A 318 6.32 18.33 2.89
CA ALA A 318 6.93 19.35 2.04
C ALA A 318 7.82 18.74 0.95
N GLY A 319 8.60 17.70 1.27
CA GLY A 319 9.34 16.91 0.28
C GLY A 319 8.41 16.25 -0.75
N VAL A 320 7.33 15.62 -0.29
CA VAL A 320 6.29 15.00 -1.13
C VAL A 320 5.67 16.01 -2.10
N ALA A 321 5.37 17.22 -1.64
CA ALA A 321 4.85 18.28 -2.51
C ALA A 321 5.88 18.75 -3.55
N LYS A 322 7.17 18.84 -3.18
CA LYS A 322 8.27 19.15 -4.12
C LYS A 322 8.52 18.01 -5.12
N ALA A 323 8.20 16.78 -4.75
CA ALA A 323 8.22 15.61 -5.61
C ALA A 323 6.98 15.51 -6.54
N HIS A 324 6.18 16.58 -6.64
CA HIS A 324 5.02 16.70 -7.53
C HIS A 324 3.86 15.72 -7.25
N ALA A 325 3.74 15.21 -6.02
CA ALA A 325 2.53 14.48 -5.62
C ALA A 325 1.31 15.41 -5.63
N GLY A 326 0.19 14.95 -6.17
CA GLY A 326 -1.05 15.71 -6.19
C GLY A 326 -1.81 15.68 -4.85
N ALA A 327 -1.51 14.71 -3.98
CA ALA A 327 -2.06 14.65 -2.62
C ALA A 327 -1.12 13.97 -1.63
N VAL A 328 -1.28 14.30 -0.34
CA VAL A 328 -0.65 13.62 0.80
C VAL A 328 -1.73 13.16 1.77
N VAL A 329 -1.62 11.92 2.26
CA VAL A 329 -2.51 11.37 3.29
C VAL A 329 -1.76 11.28 4.60
N ILE A 330 -2.30 11.90 5.65
CA ILE A 330 -1.79 11.77 7.02
C ILE A 330 -2.67 10.77 7.78
N ALA A 331 -2.14 9.57 8.01
CA ALA A 331 -2.84 8.53 8.76
C ALA A 331 -2.52 8.58 10.25
N GLY A 332 -3.54 8.59 11.11
CA GLY A 332 -3.38 8.47 12.55
C GLY A 332 -3.17 7.02 13.02
N TYR A 333 -2.53 6.84 14.17
CA TYR A 333 -2.30 5.53 14.81
C TYR A 333 -3.57 4.72 15.08
N GLU A 334 -4.73 5.40 15.15
CA GLU A 334 -6.06 4.81 15.31
C GLU A 334 -6.53 3.99 14.09
N GLY A 335 -5.77 4.00 12.98
CA GLY A 335 -6.08 3.26 11.77
C GLY A 335 -6.32 1.77 12.01
N GLY A 336 -7.30 1.20 11.31
CA GLY A 336 -7.59 -0.24 11.36
C GLY A 336 -6.53 -1.10 10.65
N THR A 337 -6.55 -2.39 10.93
CA THR A 337 -5.75 -3.40 10.20
C THR A 337 -6.41 -4.77 10.24
N GLY A 338 -6.25 -5.55 9.17
CA GLY A 338 -6.64 -6.96 9.16
C GLY A 338 -5.68 -7.85 9.98
N ALA A 339 -4.38 -7.51 9.97
CA ALA A 339 -3.33 -8.21 10.69
C ALA A 339 -2.12 -7.28 10.96
N ALA A 340 -1.68 -7.21 12.22
CA ALA A 340 -0.46 -6.54 12.64
C ALA A 340 -0.03 -7.03 14.03
N PRO A 341 1.25 -6.87 14.40
CA PRO A 341 1.70 -7.07 15.77
C PRO A 341 0.98 -6.15 16.74
N LEU A 342 0.60 -6.68 17.91
CA LEU A 342 -0.07 -5.89 18.96
C LEU A 342 0.81 -4.73 19.48
N SER A 343 2.13 -4.94 19.50
CA SER A 343 3.09 -3.89 19.87
C SER A 343 2.96 -2.69 18.95
N SER A 344 2.85 -2.89 17.64
CA SER A 344 2.74 -1.83 16.65
C SER A 344 1.40 -1.10 16.75
N ILE A 345 0.29 -1.83 16.88
CA ILE A 345 -1.05 -1.25 17.07
C ILE A 345 -1.11 -0.32 18.28
N LYS A 346 -0.34 -0.62 19.34
CA LYS A 346 -0.39 0.14 20.61
C LYS A 346 0.74 1.13 20.83
N ARG A 347 1.85 1.03 20.08
CA ARG A 347 3.10 1.73 20.41
C ARG A 347 3.77 2.40 19.21
N ALA A 348 3.19 2.39 18.02
CA ALA A 348 3.78 3.02 16.83
C ALA A 348 2.76 3.93 16.12
N GLY A 349 3.24 5.10 15.67
CA GLY A 349 2.42 6.17 15.12
C GLY A 349 1.79 7.06 16.19
N LEU A 350 1.23 8.20 15.75
CA LEU A 350 0.63 9.21 16.61
C LEU A 350 -0.79 9.58 16.21
N PRO A 351 -1.53 10.31 17.07
CA PRO A 351 -2.81 10.91 16.69
C PRO A 351 -2.68 11.73 15.41
N TRP A 352 -3.67 11.67 14.53
CA TRP A 352 -3.63 12.40 13.26
C TRP A 352 -3.71 13.91 13.49
N GLU A 353 -4.29 14.37 14.61
CA GLU A 353 -4.39 15.79 14.96
C GLU A 353 -3.00 16.45 15.00
N LEU A 354 -2.00 15.74 15.55
CA LEU A 354 -0.62 16.23 15.64
C LEU A 354 0.02 16.34 14.25
N GLY A 355 0.00 15.25 13.48
CA GLY A 355 0.63 15.19 12.17
C GLY A 355 -0.07 16.04 11.12
N LEU A 356 -1.40 16.17 11.19
CA LEU A 356 -2.19 17.00 10.29
C LEU A 356 -1.90 18.48 10.51
N ALA A 357 -1.92 18.94 11.76
CA ALA A 357 -1.57 20.32 12.10
C ALA A 357 -0.13 20.65 11.67
N GLU A 358 0.83 19.77 11.97
CA GLU A 358 2.23 19.95 11.54
C GLU A 358 2.34 20.03 10.01
N THR A 359 1.66 19.13 9.29
CA THR A 359 1.64 19.12 7.82
C THR A 359 1.08 20.42 7.26
N GLN A 360 -0.07 20.87 7.78
CA GLN A 360 -0.68 22.14 7.40
C GLN A 360 0.29 23.31 7.61
N GLN A 361 0.86 23.42 8.81
CA GLN A 361 1.73 24.52 9.20
C GLN A 361 3.01 24.56 8.35
N VAL A 362 3.67 23.41 8.16
CA VAL A 362 4.92 23.33 7.39
C VAL A 362 4.69 23.61 5.90
N LEU A 363 3.61 23.09 5.31
CA LEU A 363 3.29 23.36 3.91
C LEU A 363 2.96 24.84 3.67
N VAL A 364 2.24 25.49 4.59
CA VAL A 364 1.95 26.93 4.52
C VAL A 364 3.25 27.73 4.63
N ALA A 365 4.07 27.45 5.65
CA ALA A 365 5.34 28.13 5.89
C ALA A 365 6.31 28.04 4.69
N ASN A 366 6.26 26.93 3.94
CA ASN A 366 7.09 26.72 2.76
C ASN A 366 6.44 27.16 1.43
N LYS A 367 5.23 27.73 1.45
CA LYS A 367 4.48 28.13 0.24
C LYS A 367 4.26 26.95 -0.74
N LEU A 368 3.91 25.80 -0.18
CA LEU A 368 3.62 24.57 -0.92
C LEU A 368 2.18 24.09 -0.75
N ARG A 369 1.43 24.68 0.19
CA ARG A 369 0.08 24.22 0.57
C ARG A 369 -0.95 24.30 -0.56
N ASP A 370 -0.75 25.22 -1.49
CA ASP A 370 -1.57 25.41 -2.70
C ASP A 370 -1.39 24.29 -3.73
N ARG A 371 -0.28 23.55 -3.69
CA ARG A 371 0.11 22.54 -4.70
C ARG A 371 -0.36 21.13 -4.41
N VAL A 372 -0.59 20.80 -3.13
CA VAL A 372 -0.88 19.45 -2.67
C VAL A 372 -2.19 19.41 -1.89
N ARG A 373 -3.06 18.46 -2.22
CA ARG A 373 -4.27 18.21 -1.44
C ARG A 373 -3.94 17.39 -0.20
N VAL A 374 -4.48 17.77 0.95
CA VAL A 374 -4.26 17.04 2.21
C VAL A 374 -5.46 16.17 2.52
N GLN A 375 -5.26 14.87 2.61
CA GLN A 375 -6.23 13.90 3.11
C GLN A 375 -5.84 13.47 4.52
N VAL A 376 -6.82 13.19 5.38
CA VAL A 376 -6.58 12.55 6.68
C VAL A 376 -7.32 11.22 6.77
N ASP A 377 -6.74 10.24 7.45
CA ASP A 377 -7.47 9.05 7.90
C ASP A 377 -7.01 8.58 9.29
N GLY A 378 -7.73 7.61 9.87
CA GLY A 378 -7.42 7.05 11.19
C GLY A 378 -8.45 7.40 12.24
N GLY A 379 -9.50 6.58 12.34
CA GLY A 379 -10.48 6.73 13.41
C GLY A 379 -11.46 7.90 13.22
N LEU A 380 -11.72 8.35 11.99
CA LEU A 380 -12.85 9.23 11.69
C LEU A 380 -14.16 8.42 11.69
N ARG A 381 -15.17 8.91 12.40
CA ARG A 381 -16.42 8.19 12.70
C ARG A 381 -17.67 9.07 12.57
N THR A 382 -17.54 10.36 12.91
CA THR A 382 -18.64 11.33 12.98
C THR A 382 -18.38 12.55 12.10
N SER A 383 -19.40 13.37 11.88
CA SER A 383 -19.30 14.67 11.22
C SER A 383 -18.44 15.67 12.00
N ARG A 384 -18.43 15.59 13.34
CA ARG A 384 -17.53 16.39 14.19
C ARG A 384 -16.07 16.08 13.91
N ASP A 385 -15.70 14.80 13.74
CA ASP A 385 -14.34 14.41 13.33
C ASP A 385 -13.94 15.08 12.00
N VAL A 386 -14.87 15.09 11.02
CA VAL A 386 -14.66 15.70 9.69
C VAL A 386 -14.43 17.21 9.81
N ILE A 387 -15.25 17.90 10.60
CA ILE A 387 -15.12 19.36 10.79
C ILE A 387 -13.80 19.71 11.46
N ILE A 388 -13.42 19.01 12.53
CA ILE A 388 -12.14 19.27 13.22
C ILE A 388 -10.97 19.00 12.27
N ALA A 389 -11.01 17.90 11.52
CA ALA A 389 -10.00 17.62 10.50
C ALA A 389 -9.92 18.73 9.44
N ALA A 390 -11.05 19.27 8.97
CA ALA A 390 -11.04 20.34 7.98
C ALA A 390 -10.40 21.61 8.55
N LEU A 391 -10.79 22.00 9.77
CA LEU A 391 -10.24 23.16 10.48
C LEU A 391 -8.72 23.04 10.73
N LEU A 392 -8.23 21.82 10.94
CA LEU A 392 -6.79 21.53 11.04
C LEU A 392 -6.07 21.41 9.68
N GLY A 393 -6.78 21.48 8.56
CA GLY A 393 -6.21 21.61 7.21
C GLY A 393 -6.49 20.49 6.22
N ALA A 394 -7.29 19.47 6.58
CA ALA A 394 -7.66 18.40 5.66
C ALA A 394 -8.76 18.82 4.67
N GLU A 395 -8.72 18.25 3.47
CA GLU A 395 -9.70 18.50 2.40
C GLU A 395 -10.44 17.23 1.96
N GLU A 396 -9.84 16.06 2.21
CA GLU A 396 -10.40 14.74 1.95
C GLU A 396 -10.34 13.88 3.23
N PHE A 397 -11.34 13.04 3.46
CA PHE A 397 -11.53 12.33 4.73
C PHE A 397 -11.69 10.83 4.49
N GLY A 398 -10.70 10.07 4.95
CA GLY A 398 -10.65 8.62 4.84
C GLY A 398 -11.40 7.93 5.98
N VAL A 399 -12.43 7.16 5.63
CA VAL A 399 -13.25 6.41 6.58
C VAL A 399 -13.26 4.92 6.22
N SER A 400 -12.66 4.09 7.07
CA SER A 400 -12.57 2.64 6.85
C SER A 400 -13.44 1.84 7.82
N THR A 401 -13.15 1.91 9.12
CA THR A 401 -13.81 1.05 10.11
C THR A 401 -15.30 1.34 10.23
N ALA A 402 -15.71 2.62 10.21
CA ALA A 402 -17.14 2.96 10.25
C ALA A 402 -17.88 2.45 9.00
N ALA A 403 -17.26 2.53 7.81
CA ALA A 403 -17.82 1.95 6.59
C ALA A 403 -17.96 0.42 6.67
N LEU A 404 -16.96 -0.28 7.23
CA LEU A 404 -17.10 -1.72 7.50
C LEU A 404 -18.19 -2.03 8.54
N ILE A 405 -18.35 -1.20 9.57
CA ILE A 405 -19.41 -1.37 10.57
C ILE A 405 -20.79 -1.15 9.92
N ALA A 406 -20.94 -0.16 9.05
CA ALA A 406 -22.16 0.05 8.27
C ALA A 406 -22.53 -1.20 7.46
N THR A 407 -21.54 -1.87 6.84
CA THR A 407 -21.76 -3.14 6.14
C THR A 407 -21.96 -4.38 7.05
N GLY A 408 -21.84 -4.24 8.38
CA GLY A 408 -22.15 -5.31 9.33
C GLY A 408 -21.02 -5.75 10.26
N CYS A 409 -19.85 -5.09 10.26
CA CYS A 409 -18.77 -5.44 11.19
C CYS A 409 -19.21 -5.24 12.65
N ILE A 410 -19.01 -6.27 13.47
CA ILE A 410 -19.35 -6.28 14.90
C ILE A 410 -18.13 -6.19 15.83
N MET A 411 -16.98 -5.76 15.29
CA MET A 411 -15.75 -5.48 16.06
C MET A 411 -15.21 -6.64 16.92
N LEU A 412 -15.34 -7.89 16.45
CA LEU A 412 -14.77 -9.07 17.12
C LEU A 412 -13.23 -9.12 17.17
N ARG A 413 -12.55 -8.34 16.31
CA ARG A 413 -11.07 -8.29 16.20
C ARG A 413 -10.40 -9.64 15.91
N LYS A 414 -11.09 -10.53 15.17
CA LYS A 414 -10.58 -11.82 14.67
C LYS A 414 -10.21 -11.82 13.18
N CYS A 415 -9.98 -10.63 12.60
CA CYS A 415 -9.78 -10.44 11.17
C CYS A 415 -8.63 -11.26 10.57
N HIS A 416 -7.56 -11.45 11.37
CA HIS A 416 -6.36 -12.22 11.01
C HIS A 416 -6.58 -13.73 11.07
N LEU A 417 -7.61 -14.22 11.76
CA LEU A 417 -7.84 -15.65 11.98
C LEU A 417 -8.65 -16.33 10.87
N ASN A 418 -9.15 -15.56 9.90
CA ASN A 418 -10.08 -16.05 8.87
C ASN A 418 -11.42 -16.56 9.44
N THR A 419 -11.83 -16.09 10.63
CA THR A 419 -13.03 -16.55 11.35
C THR A 419 -14.06 -15.44 11.55
N CYS A 420 -14.17 -14.52 10.58
CA CYS A 420 -15.14 -13.44 10.65
C CYS A 420 -16.57 -13.99 10.55
N SER A 421 -17.34 -13.90 11.63
CA SER A 421 -18.69 -14.49 11.73
C SER A 421 -19.76 -13.78 10.89
N VAL A 422 -19.41 -12.67 10.25
CA VAL A 422 -20.31 -11.83 9.43
C VAL A 422 -19.81 -11.65 7.99
N GLY A 423 -18.90 -12.52 7.54
CA GLY A 423 -18.48 -12.57 6.14
C GLY A 423 -17.62 -11.40 5.63
N ILE A 424 -17.13 -10.51 6.50
CA ILE A 424 -16.34 -9.33 6.10
C ILE A 424 -14.84 -9.65 6.00
N ALA A 425 -14.20 -10.06 7.08
CA ALA A 425 -12.75 -10.22 7.14
C ALA A 425 -12.32 -11.69 7.02
N THR A 426 -12.85 -12.39 6.02
CA THR A 426 -12.64 -13.83 5.81
C THR A 426 -12.65 -14.19 4.31
N GLN A 427 -11.89 -15.22 3.96
CA GLN A 427 -11.91 -15.88 2.65
C GLN A 427 -12.58 -17.26 2.70
N ASP A 428 -12.98 -17.73 3.89
CA ASP A 428 -13.78 -18.94 4.05
C ASP A 428 -15.14 -18.78 3.34
N PRO A 429 -15.49 -19.64 2.36
CA PRO A 429 -16.74 -19.54 1.61
C PRO A 429 -18.00 -19.58 2.50
N ALA A 430 -18.06 -20.50 3.46
CA ALA A 430 -19.21 -20.68 4.35
C ALA A 430 -19.40 -19.50 5.30
N LEU A 431 -18.32 -18.79 5.65
CA LEU A 431 -18.41 -17.55 6.41
C LEU A 431 -18.76 -16.34 5.52
N ARG A 432 -18.30 -16.32 4.26
CA ARG A 432 -18.64 -15.26 3.28
C ARG A 432 -20.12 -15.23 2.94
N GLU A 433 -20.79 -16.39 2.90
CA GLU A 433 -22.25 -16.49 2.74
C GLU A 433 -23.04 -15.73 3.82
N LYS A 434 -22.42 -15.42 4.97
CA LYS A 434 -23.04 -14.65 6.07
C LYS A 434 -22.93 -13.14 5.88
N PHE A 435 -22.32 -12.66 4.81
CA PHE A 435 -22.24 -11.24 4.50
C PHE A 435 -23.60 -10.70 4.05
N VAL A 436 -24.11 -9.68 4.73
CA VAL A 436 -25.44 -9.09 4.50
C VAL A 436 -25.40 -7.58 4.26
N GLY A 437 -24.21 -6.99 4.16
CA GLY A 437 -24.04 -5.56 3.90
C GLY A 437 -24.38 -5.23 2.46
N THR A 438 -24.99 -4.07 2.22
CA THR A 438 -25.32 -3.62 0.85
C THR A 438 -24.70 -2.26 0.54
N PRO A 439 -24.57 -1.89 -0.75
CA PRO A 439 -24.06 -0.56 -1.11
C PRO A 439 -24.88 0.57 -0.48
N GLU A 440 -26.20 0.39 -0.35
CA GLU A 440 -27.12 1.36 0.25
C GLU A 440 -26.77 1.66 1.71
N ASP A 441 -26.36 0.66 2.50
CA ASP A 441 -25.94 0.87 3.90
C ASP A 441 -24.75 1.87 3.98
N VAL A 442 -23.83 1.78 3.02
CA VAL A 442 -22.65 2.66 2.94
C VAL A 442 -23.02 4.03 2.37
N VAL A 443 -23.86 4.08 1.35
CA VAL A 443 -24.42 5.33 0.79
C VAL A 443 -25.12 6.12 1.88
N ASN A 444 -25.96 5.47 2.69
CA ASN A 444 -26.69 6.08 3.79
C ASN A 444 -25.73 6.65 4.83
N TYR A 445 -24.70 5.89 5.24
CA TYR A 445 -23.70 6.38 6.19
C TYR A 445 -23.05 7.70 5.74
N PHE A 446 -22.49 7.74 4.52
CA PHE A 446 -21.82 8.95 4.04
C PHE A 446 -22.77 10.11 3.78
N THR A 447 -24.02 9.81 3.38
CA THR A 447 -25.08 10.81 3.24
C THR A 447 -25.40 11.46 4.58
N PHE A 448 -25.61 10.67 5.63
CA PHE A 448 -25.92 11.19 6.97
C PHE A 448 -24.74 11.99 7.55
N VAL A 449 -23.50 11.53 7.37
CA VAL A 449 -22.31 12.31 7.76
C VAL A 449 -22.28 13.65 7.00
N ALA A 450 -22.50 13.65 5.68
CA ALA A 450 -22.51 14.88 4.88
C ALA A 450 -23.60 15.86 5.31
N GLU A 451 -24.82 15.39 5.58
CA GLU A 451 -25.90 16.23 6.09
C GLU A 451 -25.57 16.84 7.46
N ALA A 452 -24.93 16.07 8.34
CA ALA A 452 -24.48 16.55 9.64
C ALA A 452 -23.33 17.57 9.51
N VAL A 453 -22.40 17.35 8.58
CA VAL A 453 -21.37 18.34 8.21
C VAL A 453 -22.01 19.65 7.75
N ARG A 454 -23.09 19.61 6.94
CA ARG A 454 -23.81 20.84 6.53
C ARG A 454 -24.35 21.62 7.73
N ARG A 455 -24.89 20.93 8.74
CA ARG A 455 -25.36 21.57 9.98
C ARG A 455 -24.22 22.26 10.74
N HIS A 456 -23.05 21.63 10.81
CA HIS A 456 -21.87 22.25 11.42
C HIS A 456 -21.37 23.47 10.63
N LEU A 457 -21.32 23.39 9.30
CA LEU A 457 -20.95 24.53 8.44
C LEU A 457 -21.91 25.70 8.62
N ALA A 458 -23.23 25.43 8.63
CA ALA A 458 -24.25 26.44 8.88
C ALA A 458 -24.05 27.12 10.24
N ALA A 459 -23.79 26.34 11.30
CA ALA A 459 -23.51 26.87 12.64
C ALA A 459 -22.21 27.69 12.69
N LEU A 460 -21.19 27.31 11.91
CA LEU A 460 -19.93 28.03 11.75
C LEU A 460 -20.02 29.26 10.83
N GLY A 461 -21.19 29.52 10.23
CA GLY A 461 -21.39 30.61 9.28
C GLY A 461 -20.67 30.41 7.95
N ALA A 462 -20.29 29.17 7.61
CA ALA A 462 -19.53 28.81 6.42
C ALA A 462 -20.44 28.18 5.35
N ARG A 463 -20.23 28.53 4.08
CA ARG A 463 -21.04 28.03 2.96
C ARG A 463 -20.48 26.71 2.40
N SER A 464 -19.21 26.44 2.62
CA SER A 464 -18.54 25.22 2.14
C SER A 464 -17.44 24.75 3.09
N ILE A 465 -17.02 23.49 2.93
CA ILE A 465 -15.82 22.95 3.57
C ILE A 465 -14.59 23.80 3.20
N ASP A 466 -14.49 24.25 1.94
CA ASP A 466 -13.34 25.04 1.49
C ASP A 466 -13.20 26.38 2.23
N ASP A 467 -14.29 26.94 2.78
CA ASP A 467 -14.26 28.17 3.58
C ASP A 467 -13.60 27.96 4.95
N ILE A 468 -13.61 26.72 5.45
CA ILE A 468 -13.12 26.37 6.78
C ILE A 468 -11.78 25.62 6.77
N VAL A 469 -11.30 25.15 5.61
CA VAL A 469 -10.03 24.41 5.54
C VAL A 469 -8.88 25.24 6.13
N GLY A 470 -8.25 24.72 7.18
CA GLY A 470 -7.13 25.36 7.88
C GLY A 470 -7.51 26.58 8.74
N ARG A 471 -8.81 26.81 9.02
CA ARG A 471 -9.32 27.85 9.94
C ARG A 471 -9.22 27.40 11.40
N ALA A 472 -8.01 27.13 11.87
CA ALA A 472 -7.79 26.68 13.24
C ALA A 472 -8.23 27.71 14.30
N ASP A 473 -8.42 28.98 13.92
CA ASP A 473 -9.04 30.01 14.76
C ASP A 473 -10.51 29.73 15.15
N LEU A 474 -11.19 28.85 14.43
CA LEU A 474 -12.55 28.39 14.78
C LEU A 474 -12.54 27.21 15.75
N LEU A 475 -11.36 26.85 16.28
CA LEU A 475 -11.19 25.87 17.35
C LEU A 475 -10.64 26.57 18.59
N ARG A 476 -11.04 26.08 19.76
CA ARG A 476 -10.39 26.41 21.03
C ARG A 476 -10.26 25.17 21.91
N VAL A 477 -9.34 25.21 22.85
CA VAL A 477 -9.12 24.11 23.80
C VAL A 477 -10.22 24.14 24.86
N ARG A 478 -10.91 23.02 25.04
CA ARG A 478 -11.93 22.84 26.08
C ARG A 478 -11.29 22.89 27.46
N VAL A 479 -11.91 23.64 28.38
CA VAL A 479 -11.51 23.66 29.79
C VAL A 479 -11.92 22.35 30.47
N THR A 480 -11.00 21.73 31.21
CA THR A 480 -11.24 20.48 31.93
C THR A 480 -10.61 20.50 33.32
N ASP A 481 -11.33 19.98 34.31
CA ASP A 481 -10.83 19.84 35.68
C ASP A 481 -10.09 18.51 35.91
N HIS A 482 -10.03 17.64 34.89
CA HIS A 482 -9.35 16.36 35.03
C HIS A 482 -7.85 16.59 35.24
N TRP A 483 -7.34 16.07 36.36
CA TRP A 483 -6.00 16.33 36.87
C TRP A 483 -4.84 16.02 35.92
N LYS A 484 -5.01 15.09 34.96
CA LYS A 484 -4.04 14.83 33.88
C LYS A 484 -4.28 15.58 32.58
N LEU A 485 -5.52 15.94 32.28
CA LEU A 485 -5.84 16.51 30.96
C LEU A 485 -5.57 18.01 30.96
N ARG A 486 -5.80 18.68 32.11
CA ARG A 486 -5.48 20.09 32.32
C ARG A 486 -3.99 20.43 32.16
N THR A 487 -3.11 19.44 32.18
CA THR A 487 -1.67 19.62 32.02
C THR A 487 -1.22 19.56 30.56
N LEU A 488 -2.13 19.24 29.63
CA LEU A 488 -1.84 19.24 28.20
C LEU A 488 -1.89 20.68 27.64
N GLU A 489 -0.99 20.96 26.70
CA GLU A 489 -0.86 22.23 26.02
C GLU A 489 -1.12 21.99 24.52
N LEU A 490 -2.31 22.37 24.05
CA LEU A 490 -2.78 22.08 22.69
C LEU A 490 -2.79 23.31 21.77
N SER A 491 -2.40 24.49 22.25
CA SER A 491 -2.39 25.70 21.41
C SER A 491 -1.46 25.62 20.19
N PRO A 492 -0.34 24.86 20.18
CA PRO A 492 0.51 24.70 19.00
C PRO A 492 -0.21 24.03 17.83
N LEU A 493 -1.23 23.21 18.10
CA LEU A 493 -2.06 22.60 17.04
C LEU A 493 -2.92 23.64 16.33
N LEU A 494 -3.21 24.76 16.99
CA LEU A 494 -4.10 25.80 16.50
C LEU A 494 -3.36 26.96 15.83
N ALA A 495 -2.03 26.88 15.75
CA ALA A 495 -1.22 27.90 15.10
C ALA A 495 -1.54 27.98 13.60
N MET A 496 -1.72 29.20 13.10
CA MET A 496 -1.95 29.50 11.70
C MET A 496 -0.79 30.30 11.13
N GLY A 497 -0.37 29.95 9.92
CA GLY A 497 0.61 30.72 9.14
C GLY A 497 -0.03 31.62 8.09
N ASP A 498 0.79 32.49 7.52
CA ASP A 498 0.42 33.35 6.40
C ASP A 498 0.57 32.61 5.07
N GLY A 499 -0.50 32.60 4.24
CA GLY A 499 -0.49 32.00 2.91
C GLY A 499 -1.74 31.18 2.58
N PRO A 500 -1.77 30.52 1.41
CA PRO A 500 -2.86 29.62 1.04
C PRO A 500 -3.01 28.49 2.06
N ARG A 501 -4.23 28.29 2.56
CA ARG A 501 -4.53 27.27 3.58
C ARG A 501 -4.99 25.94 3.01
N ARG A 502 -5.32 25.92 1.72
CA ARG A 502 -5.88 24.78 1.00
C ARG A 502 -5.25 24.62 -0.36
N PHE A 503 -5.52 23.49 -1.00
CA PHE A 503 -5.13 23.23 -2.37
C PHE A 503 -5.84 24.21 -3.32
N VAL A 504 -5.09 24.69 -4.30
CA VAL A 504 -5.59 25.56 -5.38
C VAL A 504 -5.46 24.84 -6.71
N ALA A 505 -4.26 24.41 -7.07
CA ALA A 505 -4.00 23.72 -8.32
C ALA A 505 -2.80 22.78 -8.18
N ALA A 506 -2.87 21.62 -8.83
CA ALA A 506 -1.77 20.67 -8.84
C ALA A 506 -0.66 21.18 -9.77
N THR A 507 0.58 20.85 -9.43
CA THR A 507 1.74 21.02 -10.31
C THR A 507 2.25 19.63 -10.68
N PRO A 508 1.60 18.90 -11.62
CA PRO A 508 2.06 17.57 -12.02
C PRO A 508 3.44 17.65 -12.68
N HIS A 509 4.10 16.49 -12.83
CA HIS A 509 5.31 16.42 -13.65
C HIS A 509 5.01 16.85 -15.09
N ASP A 510 5.88 17.69 -15.64
CA ASP A 510 5.88 17.96 -17.06
C ASP A 510 6.43 16.72 -17.80
N LEU A 511 5.59 16.15 -18.66
CA LEU A 511 5.92 15.01 -19.51
C LEU A 511 6.03 15.42 -20.99
N SER A 512 5.93 16.71 -21.31
CA SER A 512 5.86 17.18 -22.70
C SER A 512 7.09 16.82 -23.55
N ASP A 513 8.25 16.63 -22.93
CA ASP A 513 9.51 16.23 -23.56
C ASP A 513 9.82 14.72 -23.43
N HIS A 514 8.87 13.93 -22.94
CA HIS A 514 9.04 12.49 -22.73
C HIS A 514 9.21 11.74 -24.06
N VAL A 515 10.24 10.87 -24.14
CA VAL A 515 10.63 10.15 -25.37
C VAL A 515 9.48 9.33 -25.97
N ASP A 516 8.68 8.70 -25.12
CA ASP A 516 7.51 7.90 -25.52
C ASP A 516 6.47 8.64 -26.36
N HIS A 517 6.40 9.98 -26.34
CA HIS A 517 5.51 10.70 -27.25
C HIS A 517 5.89 10.46 -28.73
N ASP A 518 7.18 10.39 -29.05
CA ASP A 518 7.63 9.99 -30.40
C ASP A 518 7.29 8.53 -30.69
N LEU A 519 7.52 7.65 -29.71
CA LEU A 519 7.25 6.21 -29.85
C LEU A 519 5.77 5.96 -30.14
N ILE A 520 4.86 6.59 -29.40
CA ILE A 520 3.41 6.48 -29.60
C ILE A 520 3.03 7.00 -30.98
N ARG A 521 3.46 8.20 -31.34
CA ARG A 521 3.13 8.80 -32.64
C ARG A 521 3.58 7.90 -33.80
N ARG A 522 4.74 7.26 -33.69
CA ARG A 522 5.26 6.34 -34.73
C ARG A 522 4.62 4.95 -34.67
N ALA A 523 4.15 4.53 -33.49
CA ALA A 523 3.46 3.25 -33.29
C ALA A 523 1.94 3.31 -33.55
N GLU A 524 1.37 4.51 -33.77
CA GLU A 524 -0.07 4.72 -33.96
C GLU A 524 -0.74 3.72 -34.92
N PRO A 525 -0.15 3.35 -36.08
CA PRO A 525 -0.76 2.36 -36.98
C PRO A 525 -1.04 1.00 -36.33
N VAL A 526 -0.18 0.56 -35.40
CA VAL A 526 -0.31 -0.72 -34.69
C VAL A 526 -1.18 -0.56 -33.44
N LEU A 527 -1.19 0.62 -32.83
CA LEU A 527 -2.06 0.93 -31.69
C LEU A 527 -3.54 0.97 -32.05
N VAL A 528 -3.87 1.39 -33.28
CA VAL A 528 -5.26 1.47 -33.78
C VAL A 528 -5.75 0.12 -34.33
N ASP A 529 -4.92 -0.58 -35.10
CA ASP A 529 -5.25 -1.90 -35.67
C ASP A 529 -4.25 -2.96 -35.23
N SER A 530 -4.49 -3.50 -34.03
CA SER A 530 -3.69 -4.57 -33.43
C SER A 530 -3.92 -5.95 -34.09
N SER A 531 -4.87 -6.06 -35.02
CA SER A 531 -5.10 -7.27 -35.82
C SER A 531 -4.21 -7.33 -37.05
N SER A 532 -3.70 -6.20 -37.50
CA SER A 532 -2.71 -6.14 -38.57
C SER A 532 -1.41 -6.80 -38.10
N LYS A 533 -0.83 -7.71 -38.91
CA LYS A 533 0.51 -8.28 -38.67
C LYS A 533 1.64 -7.23 -38.84
N LYS A 534 1.33 -5.94 -38.76
CA LYS A 534 2.31 -4.87 -38.96
C LYS A 534 3.12 -4.73 -37.67
N SER A 535 4.44 -4.72 -37.82
CA SER A 535 5.37 -4.34 -36.76
C SER A 535 5.93 -2.95 -37.03
N VAL A 536 6.34 -2.27 -35.98
CA VAL A 536 7.02 -0.97 -36.05
C VAL A 536 8.42 -1.13 -35.49
N GLU A 537 9.41 -0.76 -36.30
CA GLU A 537 10.84 -0.77 -35.95
C GLU A 537 11.33 0.67 -35.76
N LEU A 538 11.86 0.97 -34.58
CA LEU A 538 12.35 2.30 -34.21
C LEU A 538 13.82 2.20 -33.78
N ALA A 539 14.63 3.17 -34.18
CA ALA A 539 16.02 3.28 -33.73
C ALA A 539 16.32 4.73 -33.33
N LEU A 540 16.77 4.96 -32.09
CA LEU A 540 16.99 6.30 -31.53
C LEU A 540 18.17 6.31 -30.52
N PRO A 541 18.87 7.43 -30.34
CA PRO A 541 19.82 7.57 -29.24
C PRO A 541 19.10 7.75 -27.89
N ILE A 542 19.77 7.43 -26.79
CA ILE A 542 19.28 7.67 -25.42
C ILE A 542 20.42 8.13 -24.51
N ASP A 543 20.08 8.90 -23.49
CA ASP A 543 20.99 9.31 -22.42
C ASP A 543 20.31 9.16 -21.04
N ASN A 544 21.11 9.30 -19.98
CA ASN A 544 20.68 8.98 -18.62
C ASN A 544 19.62 9.96 -18.06
N SER A 545 19.37 11.09 -18.71
CA SER A 545 18.28 12.00 -18.35
C SER A 545 16.92 11.48 -18.81
N ARG A 546 16.89 10.55 -19.77
CA ARG A 546 15.68 9.93 -20.30
C ARG A 546 15.23 8.78 -19.39
N ARG A 547 14.29 9.11 -18.50
CA ARG A 547 13.73 8.21 -17.48
C ARG A 547 12.41 7.61 -17.94
N ALA A 548 12.04 6.44 -17.41
CA ALA A 548 10.77 5.75 -17.68
C ALA A 548 10.44 5.51 -19.17
N VAL A 549 11.47 5.30 -20.00
CA VAL A 549 11.26 5.04 -21.44
C VAL A 549 10.50 3.72 -21.64
N GLY A 550 9.46 3.77 -22.46
CA GLY A 550 8.50 2.68 -22.72
C GLY A 550 7.28 2.65 -21.80
N THR A 551 7.29 3.43 -20.70
CA THR A 551 6.23 3.41 -19.69
C THR A 551 4.94 4.10 -20.14
N LEU A 552 5.04 5.28 -20.77
CA LEU A 552 3.88 6.04 -21.25
C LEU A 552 3.24 5.33 -22.44
N LEU A 553 4.04 4.77 -23.35
CA LEU A 553 3.60 3.88 -24.42
C LEU A 553 2.84 2.67 -23.85
N SER A 554 3.37 2.05 -22.80
CA SER A 554 2.74 0.88 -22.19
C SER A 554 1.41 1.20 -21.53
N GLY A 555 1.30 2.36 -20.89
CA GLY A 555 0.03 2.88 -20.39
C GLY A 555 -1.00 3.04 -21.51
N GLU A 556 -0.60 3.58 -22.65
CA GLU A 556 -1.49 3.75 -23.80
C GLU A 556 -1.94 2.42 -24.40
N ILE A 557 -1.03 1.45 -24.53
CA ILE A 557 -1.38 0.09 -24.96
C ILE A 557 -2.39 -0.54 -24.00
N ALA A 558 -2.17 -0.45 -22.69
CA ALA A 558 -3.05 -1.04 -21.70
C ALA A 558 -4.44 -0.40 -21.67
N ARG A 559 -4.57 0.91 -21.96
CA ARG A 559 -5.87 1.57 -22.10
C ARG A 559 -6.65 1.06 -23.30
N ARG A 560 -6.00 0.89 -24.45
CA ARG A 560 -6.65 0.48 -25.70
C ARG A 560 -6.92 -1.02 -25.78
N HIS A 561 -5.99 -1.84 -25.27
CA HIS A 561 -5.96 -3.30 -25.49
C HIS A 561 -6.05 -4.12 -24.20
N GLY A 562 -6.21 -3.46 -23.05
CA GLY A 562 -6.31 -4.11 -21.74
C GLY A 562 -5.03 -4.85 -21.34
N ALA A 563 -5.18 -5.83 -20.42
CA ALA A 563 -4.05 -6.64 -19.94
C ALA A 563 -3.39 -7.51 -21.02
N LYS A 564 -4.10 -7.83 -22.11
CA LYS A 564 -3.57 -8.66 -23.20
C LYS A 564 -2.49 -7.93 -24.00
N GLY A 565 -2.58 -6.61 -24.07
CA GLY A 565 -1.66 -5.79 -24.86
C GLY A 565 -1.69 -6.14 -26.35
N LEU A 566 -0.53 -6.01 -27.00
CA LEU A 566 -0.35 -6.30 -28.42
C LEU A 566 0.29 -7.69 -28.63
N PRO A 567 0.21 -8.26 -29.85
CA PRO A 567 1.01 -9.41 -30.24
C PRO A 567 2.53 -9.19 -30.02
N ASP A 568 3.28 -10.26 -29.76
CA ASP A 568 4.74 -10.16 -29.56
C ASP A 568 5.43 -9.57 -30.79
N GLY A 569 6.38 -8.66 -30.57
CA GLY A 569 7.13 -8.00 -31.65
C GLY A 569 6.34 -6.94 -32.44
N SER A 570 5.17 -6.50 -31.96
CA SER A 570 4.40 -5.43 -32.58
C SER A 570 5.14 -4.09 -32.60
N ILE A 571 5.88 -3.76 -31.55
CA ILE A 571 6.68 -2.53 -31.45
C ILE A 571 8.08 -2.90 -30.96
N ASN A 572 9.08 -2.68 -31.81
CA ASN A 572 10.48 -2.97 -31.52
C ASN A 572 11.27 -1.66 -31.54
N VAL A 573 11.90 -1.33 -30.42
CA VAL A 573 12.62 -0.07 -30.22
C VAL A 573 14.06 -0.38 -29.87
N ARG A 574 14.98 -0.05 -30.77
CA ARG A 574 16.42 -0.12 -30.54
C ARG A 574 16.95 1.24 -30.09
N LEU A 575 17.66 1.23 -28.98
CA LEU A 575 18.23 2.40 -28.35
C LEU A 575 19.75 2.24 -28.25
N THR A 576 20.47 3.35 -28.32
CA THR A 576 21.94 3.36 -28.18
C THR A 576 22.37 4.48 -27.25
N GLY A 577 23.12 4.13 -26.21
CA GLY A 577 23.56 5.04 -25.15
C GLY A 577 23.26 4.48 -23.76
N SER A 578 23.10 5.35 -22.77
CA SER A 578 22.86 4.94 -21.37
C SER A 578 21.44 5.33 -20.96
N ALA A 579 20.59 4.38 -20.56
CA ALA A 579 19.22 4.69 -20.16
C ALA A 579 19.13 5.19 -18.71
N GLY A 580 18.28 6.18 -18.45
CA GLY A 580 17.99 6.67 -17.10
C GLY A 580 17.20 5.66 -16.25
N GLN A 581 16.80 6.09 -15.06
CA GLN A 581 16.01 5.28 -14.13
C GLN A 581 14.71 4.77 -14.76
N SER A 582 14.27 3.59 -14.33
CA SER A 582 12.98 2.99 -14.71
C SER A 582 12.84 2.65 -16.19
N PHE A 583 13.94 2.31 -16.87
CA PHE A 583 13.90 1.85 -18.26
C PHE A 583 12.98 0.62 -18.44
N GLY A 584 11.94 0.75 -19.27
CA GLY A 584 10.94 -0.28 -19.47
C GLY A 584 10.05 -0.54 -18.25
N ALA A 585 9.86 0.43 -17.35
CA ALA A 585 8.93 0.27 -16.24
C ALA A 585 7.50 0.08 -16.76
N PHE A 586 6.76 -0.85 -16.15
CA PHE A 586 5.40 -1.24 -16.51
C PHE A 586 5.23 -1.63 -17.98
N LEU A 587 6.27 -2.21 -18.60
CA LEU A 587 6.26 -2.58 -20.01
C LEU A 587 5.05 -3.48 -20.35
N ALA A 588 4.31 -3.11 -21.40
CA ALA A 588 3.14 -3.85 -21.86
C ALA A 588 3.52 -5.00 -22.81
N PRO A 589 2.67 -6.05 -22.93
CA PRO A 589 2.82 -7.08 -23.96
C PRO A 589 2.90 -6.49 -25.38
N GLY A 590 3.81 -7.05 -26.18
CA GLY A 590 4.02 -6.66 -27.58
C GLY A 590 5.05 -5.56 -27.83
N VAL A 591 5.67 -5.02 -26.77
CA VAL A 591 6.78 -4.07 -26.87
C VAL A 591 8.11 -4.78 -26.60
N ALA A 592 9.09 -4.58 -27.48
CA ALA A 592 10.48 -4.99 -27.27
C ALA A 592 11.39 -3.75 -27.23
N LEU A 593 12.12 -3.59 -26.13
CA LEU A 593 13.13 -2.56 -25.94
C LEU A 593 14.51 -3.21 -25.99
N GLU A 594 15.32 -2.81 -26.97
CA GLU A 594 16.70 -3.28 -27.15
C GLU A 594 17.66 -2.10 -26.90
N LEU A 595 18.59 -2.25 -25.97
CA LEU A 595 19.53 -1.21 -25.57
C LEU A 595 20.97 -1.65 -25.77
N CYS A 596 21.63 -1.01 -26.74
CA CYS A 596 23.06 -1.11 -26.96
C CYS A 596 23.77 -0.06 -26.10
N GLY A 597 24.30 -0.49 -24.95
CA GLY A 597 24.86 0.38 -23.91
C GLY A 597 24.61 -0.16 -22.51
N ASP A 598 24.15 0.69 -21.60
CA ASP A 598 23.90 0.39 -20.18
C ASP A 598 22.61 1.06 -19.68
N ALA A 599 22.09 0.63 -18.53
CA ALA A 599 20.94 1.25 -17.89
C ALA A 599 21.14 1.42 -16.38
N ASN A 600 20.52 2.45 -15.81
CA ASN A 600 20.53 2.68 -14.37
C ASN A 600 19.56 1.74 -13.63
N ASP A 601 19.12 2.10 -12.42
CA ASP A 601 18.24 1.31 -11.57
C ASP A 601 16.83 1.11 -12.17
N TYR A 602 16.12 0.12 -11.62
CA TYR A 602 14.70 -0.13 -11.88
C TYR A 602 14.35 -0.61 -13.29
N VAL A 603 15.32 -1.17 -14.04
CA VAL A 603 15.05 -1.79 -15.34
C VAL A 603 13.92 -2.81 -15.23
N GLY A 604 12.86 -2.65 -16.04
CA GLY A 604 11.71 -3.56 -16.05
C GLY A 604 10.88 -3.55 -14.74
N LYS A 605 10.97 -2.50 -13.93
CA LYS A 605 10.14 -2.30 -12.73
C LYS A 605 8.66 -2.49 -13.06
N GLY A 606 8.00 -3.42 -12.37
CA GLY A 606 6.57 -3.70 -12.55
C GLY A 606 6.17 -4.12 -13.97
N MET A 607 7.10 -4.61 -14.82
CA MET A 607 6.76 -5.00 -16.18
C MET A 607 5.64 -6.05 -16.21
N SER A 608 4.68 -5.87 -17.13
CA SER A 608 3.49 -6.72 -17.27
C SER A 608 3.50 -7.57 -18.56
N GLY A 609 4.47 -7.33 -19.43
CA GLY A 609 4.79 -8.13 -20.61
C GLY A 609 5.99 -7.54 -21.35
N GLY A 610 6.14 -7.95 -22.60
CA GLY A 610 7.17 -7.41 -23.47
C GLY A 610 8.57 -7.97 -23.18
N ARG A 611 9.56 -7.41 -23.85
CA ARG A 611 10.95 -7.85 -23.79
C ARG A 611 11.88 -6.67 -23.61
N ILE A 612 12.85 -6.80 -22.70
CA ILE A 612 13.94 -5.85 -22.51
C ILE A 612 15.25 -6.60 -22.77
N VAL A 613 16.11 -6.04 -23.61
CA VAL A 613 17.43 -6.58 -23.93
C VAL A 613 18.45 -5.47 -23.70
N VAL A 614 19.49 -5.74 -22.92
CA VAL A 614 20.58 -4.79 -22.66
C VAL A 614 21.92 -5.47 -22.91
N TYR A 615 22.76 -4.90 -23.75
CA TYR A 615 24.07 -5.44 -24.09
C TYR A 615 25.08 -4.34 -24.41
N PRO A 616 26.38 -4.56 -24.16
CA PRO A 616 27.39 -3.56 -24.44
C PRO A 616 27.60 -3.41 -25.96
N PRO A 617 28.04 -2.24 -26.44
CA PRO A 617 28.37 -2.05 -27.85
C PRO A 617 29.42 -3.06 -28.32
N ALA A 618 29.34 -3.49 -29.59
CA ALA A 618 30.29 -4.45 -30.16
C ALA A 618 31.77 -3.98 -30.13
N THR A 619 32.00 -2.67 -29.94
CA THR A 619 33.32 -2.06 -29.79
C THR A 619 33.87 -2.12 -28.37
N ALA A 620 33.07 -2.57 -27.39
CA ALA A 620 33.49 -2.73 -26.00
C ALA A 620 34.63 -3.76 -25.90
N ARG A 621 35.68 -3.42 -25.14
CA ARG A 621 36.89 -4.26 -24.98
C ARG A 621 36.95 -5.01 -23.65
N PHE A 622 35.99 -4.76 -22.76
CA PHE A 622 35.89 -5.43 -21.46
C PHE A 622 35.05 -6.71 -21.58
N ALA A 623 35.27 -7.65 -20.66
CA ALA A 623 34.43 -8.84 -20.54
C ALA A 623 33.07 -8.45 -19.90
N PRO A 624 31.93 -8.62 -20.61
CA PRO A 624 30.62 -8.24 -20.07
C PRO A 624 30.31 -8.89 -18.72
N GLU A 625 30.71 -10.15 -18.54
CA GLU A 625 30.44 -10.94 -17.33
C GLU A 625 31.16 -10.43 -16.07
N ALA A 626 32.08 -9.48 -16.22
CA ALA A 626 32.82 -8.85 -15.12
C ALA A 626 32.43 -7.39 -14.88
N ASN A 627 31.43 -6.85 -15.61
CA ASN A 627 31.08 -5.44 -15.58
C ASN A 627 29.58 -5.23 -15.37
N VAL A 628 29.23 -4.19 -14.62
CA VAL A 628 27.83 -3.81 -14.39
C VAL A 628 27.23 -3.24 -15.67
N ILE A 629 26.03 -3.71 -16.02
CA ILE A 629 25.30 -3.23 -17.19
C ILE A 629 23.90 -2.70 -16.85
N ILE A 630 23.30 -3.18 -15.76
CA ILE A 630 22.04 -2.66 -15.23
C ILE A 630 22.16 -2.40 -13.73
N GLY A 631 21.49 -1.35 -13.27
CA GLY A 631 21.51 -0.94 -11.86
C GLY A 631 20.74 -1.87 -10.91
N ASN A 632 20.40 -1.32 -9.75
CA ASN A 632 19.74 -2.01 -8.66
C ASN A 632 18.25 -2.21 -8.92
N VAL A 633 17.67 -3.17 -8.20
CA VAL A 633 16.22 -3.34 -8.06
C VAL A 633 15.50 -3.53 -9.42
N ALA A 634 16.20 -4.09 -10.40
CA ALA A 634 15.61 -4.46 -11.67
C ALA A 634 14.54 -5.54 -11.47
N LEU A 635 13.48 -5.48 -12.28
CA LEU A 635 12.31 -6.36 -12.23
C LEU A 635 11.50 -6.28 -10.93
N TYR A 636 11.58 -5.17 -10.20
CA TYR A 636 10.85 -5.02 -8.95
C TYR A 636 9.35 -5.26 -9.15
N GLY A 637 8.82 -6.32 -8.53
CA GLY A 637 7.40 -6.62 -8.58
C GLY A 637 6.86 -7.06 -9.93
N ALA A 638 7.71 -7.41 -10.91
CA ALA A 638 7.28 -7.73 -12.27
C ALA A 638 6.22 -8.85 -12.34
N THR A 639 5.23 -8.72 -13.22
CA THR A 639 4.11 -9.69 -13.41
C THR A 639 3.90 -10.11 -14.87
N ALA A 640 4.92 -9.98 -15.72
CA ALA A 640 5.46 -10.98 -16.67
C ALA A 640 6.19 -10.29 -17.84
N GLY A 641 6.89 -11.05 -18.68
CA GLY A 641 7.76 -10.55 -19.76
C GLY A 641 9.20 -11.02 -19.56
N ASP A 642 10.10 -10.61 -20.46
CA ASP A 642 11.46 -11.15 -20.56
C ASP A 642 12.53 -10.06 -20.41
N LEU A 643 13.58 -10.34 -19.62
CA LEU A 643 14.78 -9.50 -19.51
C LEU A 643 16.04 -10.30 -19.87
N PHE A 644 16.85 -9.80 -20.78
CA PHE A 644 18.16 -10.36 -21.12
C PHE A 644 19.23 -9.28 -20.98
N ALA A 645 20.14 -9.40 -20.00
CA ALA A 645 21.20 -8.42 -19.78
C ALA A 645 22.59 -9.08 -19.85
N CYS A 646 23.40 -8.67 -20.83
CA CYS A 646 24.77 -9.16 -21.05
C CYS A 646 25.74 -8.43 -20.13
N GLY A 647 25.74 -8.83 -18.86
CA GLY A 647 26.60 -8.29 -17.82
C GLY A 647 26.01 -8.45 -16.42
N LEU A 648 26.62 -7.80 -15.44
CA LEU A 648 26.20 -7.85 -14.03
C LEU A 648 25.02 -6.91 -13.76
N ALA A 649 24.06 -7.40 -12.96
CA ALA A 649 23.02 -6.57 -12.37
C ALA A 649 23.40 -6.14 -10.95
N GLY A 650 22.87 -4.99 -10.52
CA GLY A 650 23.08 -4.47 -9.16
C GLY A 650 22.41 -5.29 -8.05
N GLU A 651 22.25 -4.67 -6.89
CA GLU A 651 21.60 -5.25 -5.72
C GLU A 651 20.10 -5.47 -5.95
N ARG A 652 19.51 -6.43 -5.22
CA ARG A 652 18.06 -6.71 -5.23
C ARG A 652 17.49 -7.00 -6.62
N PHE A 653 18.31 -7.57 -7.49
CA PHE A 653 17.84 -8.04 -8.78
C PHE A 653 16.67 -9.02 -8.62
N ALA A 654 15.59 -8.81 -9.37
CA ALA A 654 14.36 -9.60 -9.32
C ALA A 654 13.67 -9.62 -7.94
N VAL A 655 13.87 -8.58 -7.12
CA VAL A 655 13.14 -8.44 -5.86
C VAL A 655 11.63 -8.42 -6.11
N ARG A 656 10.87 -9.22 -5.36
CA ARG A 656 9.42 -9.38 -5.54
C ARG A 656 8.99 -9.82 -6.97
N ASN A 657 9.88 -10.37 -7.80
CA ASN A 657 9.48 -10.88 -9.12
C ASN A 657 8.35 -11.91 -8.96
N SER A 658 7.28 -11.74 -9.72
CA SER A 658 6.05 -12.50 -9.63
C SER A 658 5.63 -13.13 -10.96
N GLY A 659 6.49 -13.07 -11.98
CA GLY A 659 6.20 -13.72 -13.26
C GLY A 659 7.19 -13.50 -14.40
N ALA A 660 8.12 -12.55 -14.30
CA ALA A 660 9.08 -12.28 -15.36
C ALA A 660 10.14 -13.39 -15.49
N ARG A 661 10.65 -13.57 -16.70
CA ARG A 661 11.79 -14.42 -17.01
C ARG A 661 13.02 -13.56 -17.22
N ALA A 662 14.17 -13.97 -16.69
CA ALA A 662 15.39 -13.20 -16.84
C ALA A 662 16.64 -14.05 -17.05
N VAL A 663 17.58 -13.53 -17.84
CA VAL A 663 18.95 -14.05 -17.95
C VAL A 663 19.94 -12.90 -17.76
N VAL A 664 20.83 -13.04 -16.78
CA VAL A 664 21.89 -12.08 -16.44
C VAL A 664 23.21 -12.81 -16.17
N GLU A 665 24.34 -12.11 -16.24
CA GLU A 665 25.67 -12.73 -16.11
C GLU A 665 26.26 -12.66 -14.69
N GLY A 666 25.50 -12.08 -13.77
CA GLY A 666 25.78 -12.07 -12.34
C GLY A 666 24.90 -11.04 -11.64
N VAL A 667 24.81 -11.12 -10.31
CA VAL A 667 23.95 -10.22 -9.51
C VAL A 667 24.63 -9.80 -8.22
N GLY A 668 24.28 -8.60 -7.72
CA GLY A 668 24.69 -8.11 -6.41
C GLY A 668 24.00 -8.81 -5.23
N ASP A 669 24.09 -8.19 -4.05
CA ASP A 669 23.48 -8.71 -2.83
C ASP A 669 21.94 -8.74 -2.95
N HIS A 670 21.28 -9.65 -2.24
CA HIS A 670 19.82 -9.77 -2.17
C HIS A 670 19.12 -10.12 -3.50
N GLY A 671 19.79 -10.80 -4.43
CA GLY A 671 19.14 -11.30 -5.64
C GLY A 671 17.97 -12.25 -5.33
N CYS A 672 16.88 -12.13 -6.09
CA CYS A 672 15.63 -12.89 -5.95
C CYS A 672 14.94 -12.75 -4.58
N GLU A 673 15.23 -11.68 -3.82
CA GLU A 673 14.60 -11.41 -2.53
C GLU A 673 13.07 -11.30 -2.68
N TYR A 674 12.31 -12.00 -1.84
CA TYR A 674 10.84 -12.05 -1.88
C TYR A 674 10.21 -12.47 -3.22
N MET A 675 10.93 -13.13 -4.13
CA MET A 675 10.37 -13.61 -5.40
C MET A 675 9.23 -14.63 -5.15
N THR A 676 8.11 -14.46 -5.86
CA THR A 676 6.89 -15.30 -5.75
C THR A 676 6.52 -16.01 -7.04
N GLY A 677 7.20 -15.71 -8.15
CA GLY A 677 6.96 -16.33 -9.45
C GLY A 677 7.99 -15.90 -10.50
N GLY A 678 7.96 -16.54 -11.67
CA GLY A 678 8.92 -16.30 -12.75
C GLY A 678 10.12 -17.25 -12.72
N VAL A 679 11.05 -17.03 -13.65
CA VAL A 679 12.25 -17.86 -13.83
C VAL A 679 13.47 -16.97 -14.01
N VAL A 680 14.49 -17.14 -13.18
CA VAL A 680 15.72 -16.35 -13.25
C VAL A 680 16.91 -17.26 -13.52
N VAL A 681 17.66 -17.00 -14.58
CA VAL A 681 18.92 -17.69 -14.91
C VAL A 681 20.07 -16.72 -14.70
N ILE A 682 21.06 -17.12 -13.91
CA ILE A 682 22.24 -16.31 -13.58
C ILE A 682 23.47 -17.08 -14.04
N LEU A 683 24.20 -16.53 -15.02
CA LEU A 683 25.34 -17.18 -15.65
C LEU A 683 26.66 -16.97 -14.89
N GLY A 684 26.63 -16.34 -13.73
CA GLY A 684 27.83 -16.07 -12.93
C GLY A 684 27.54 -15.88 -11.44
N ALA A 685 28.39 -15.11 -10.78
CA ALA A 685 28.38 -14.97 -9.33
C ALA A 685 27.11 -14.27 -8.80
N VAL A 686 26.71 -14.64 -7.58
CA VAL A 686 25.65 -13.98 -6.82
C VAL A 686 26.21 -13.28 -5.59
N GLY A 687 25.55 -12.22 -5.12
CA GLY A 687 25.84 -11.59 -3.84
C GLY A 687 25.29 -12.35 -2.62
N ARG A 688 25.47 -11.77 -1.44
CA ARG A 688 25.02 -12.30 -0.15
C ARG A 688 23.49 -12.28 -0.03
N ASN A 689 22.97 -13.12 0.85
CA ASN A 689 21.55 -13.21 1.20
C ASN A 689 20.65 -13.45 -0.03
N PHE A 690 21.16 -14.20 -1.02
CA PHE A 690 20.42 -14.57 -2.22
C PHE A 690 19.18 -15.41 -1.85
N ALA A 691 18.06 -15.16 -2.53
CA ALA A 691 16.77 -15.82 -2.36
C ALA A 691 16.11 -15.67 -0.96
N ALA A 692 16.50 -14.67 -0.17
CA ALA A 692 15.85 -14.40 1.11
C ALA A 692 14.36 -14.08 0.94
N GLY A 693 13.49 -14.76 1.68
CA GLY A 693 12.04 -14.59 1.56
C GLY A 693 11.43 -15.07 0.24
N MET A 694 12.21 -15.73 -0.64
CA MET A 694 11.71 -16.28 -1.90
C MET A 694 10.71 -17.41 -1.63
N SER A 695 9.45 -17.21 -2.02
CA SER A 695 8.33 -18.09 -1.69
C SER A 695 7.63 -18.68 -2.91
N GLY A 696 8.11 -18.37 -4.12
CA GLY A 696 7.64 -18.96 -5.38
C GLY A 696 8.53 -18.60 -6.57
N GLY A 697 8.34 -19.32 -7.69
CA GLY A 697 9.23 -19.25 -8.85
C GLY A 697 10.48 -20.12 -8.70
N THR A 698 11.37 -20.05 -9.69
CA THR A 698 12.62 -20.84 -9.70
C THR A 698 13.79 -19.99 -10.17
N ALA A 699 14.95 -20.16 -9.53
CA ALA A 699 16.20 -19.59 -10.01
C ALA A 699 17.22 -20.69 -10.34
N TYR A 700 18.03 -20.45 -11.37
CA TYR A 700 19.10 -21.33 -11.83
C TYR A 700 20.40 -20.55 -11.86
N VAL A 701 21.41 -21.02 -11.14
CA VAL A 701 22.69 -20.31 -11.01
C VAL A 701 23.80 -21.20 -11.53
N TYR A 702 24.58 -20.69 -12.48
CA TYR A 702 25.84 -21.30 -12.89
C TYR A 702 26.90 -21.07 -11.80
N ASP A 703 27.23 -22.10 -11.03
CA ASP A 703 28.11 -22.02 -9.86
C ASP A 703 29.37 -22.90 -10.03
N PRO A 704 30.29 -22.55 -10.95
CA PRO A 704 31.50 -23.33 -11.18
C PRO A 704 32.47 -23.32 -9.99
N ALA A 705 32.31 -22.38 -9.05
CA ALA A 705 33.17 -22.23 -7.87
C ALA A 705 32.56 -22.83 -6.59
N HIS A 706 31.37 -23.44 -6.67
CA HIS A 706 30.63 -23.99 -5.53
C HIS A 706 30.43 -22.97 -4.38
N ALA A 707 30.28 -21.69 -4.72
CA ALA A 707 30.18 -20.59 -3.76
C ALA A 707 28.73 -20.26 -3.37
N LEU A 708 27.74 -20.74 -4.13
CA LEU A 708 26.34 -20.35 -3.97
C LEU A 708 25.80 -20.67 -2.57
N ARG A 709 26.11 -21.85 -2.04
CA ARG A 709 25.59 -22.29 -0.73
C ARG A 709 25.93 -21.30 0.40
N ALA A 710 27.13 -20.72 0.38
CA ALA A 710 27.57 -19.76 1.40
C ALA A 710 26.90 -18.39 1.26
N ARG A 711 26.26 -18.12 0.13
CA ARG A 711 25.66 -16.83 -0.22
C ARG A 711 24.14 -16.84 -0.22
N THR A 712 23.53 -18.02 -0.30
CA THR A 712 22.08 -18.20 -0.27
C THR A 712 21.54 -18.22 1.15
N ASN A 713 20.42 -17.53 1.37
CA ASN A 713 19.62 -17.67 2.57
C ASN A 713 18.73 -18.91 2.44
N LEU A 714 18.99 -19.92 3.26
CA LEU A 714 18.31 -21.23 3.19
C LEU A 714 17.05 -21.32 4.08
N GLU A 715 16.53 -20.20 4.59
CA GLU A 715 15.34 -20.21 5.47
C GLU A 715 14.09 -20.74 4.76
N MET A 716 13.91 -20.40 3.48
CA MET A 716 12.71 -20.74 2.70
C MET A 716 12.98 -21.51 1.40
N VAL A 717 14.25 -21.74 1.05
CA VAL A 717 14.65 -22.36 -0.21
C VAL A 717 15.60 -23.54 -0.01
N GLU A 718 15.56 -24.47 -0.94
CA GLU A 718 16.47 -25.60 -1.08
C GLU A 718 17.35 -25.42 -2.33
N LEU A 719 18.57 -25.96 -2.24
CA LEU A 719 19.51 -26.02 -3.36
C LEU A 719 19.52 -27.45 -3.91
N GLU A 720 19.23 -27.59 -5.20
CA GLU A 720 19.13 -28.87 -5.90
C GLU A 720 20.05 -28.90 -7.11
N SER A 721 20.58 -30.07 -7.45
CA SER A 721 21.27 -30.27 -8.72
C SER A 721 20.27 -30.18 -9.88
N LEU A 722 20.68 -29.59 -11.00
CA LEU A 722 19.86 -29.54 -12.21
C LEU A 722 19.90 -30.88 -12.96
N VAL A 723 18.97 -31.79 -12.60
CA VAL A 723 18.87 -33.14 -13.19
C VAL A 723 17.53 -33.43 -13.88
N ASP A 724 16.53 -32.58 -13.67
CA ASP A 724 15.23 -32.72 -14.33
C ASP A 724 15.34 -32.22 -15.78
N GLU A 725 15.00 -33.09 -16.74
CA GLU A 725 15.14 -32.79 -18.18
C GLU A 725 14.32 -31.57 -18.62
N SER A 726 13.16 -31.33 -18.00
CA SER A 726 12.32 -30.18 -18.35
C SER A 726 12.93 -28.87 -17.89
N ASP A 727 13.55 -28.87 -16.71
CA ASP A 727 14.31 -27.72 -16.20
C ASP A 727 15.59 -27.50 -17.03
N MET A 728 16.30 -28.56 -17.42
CA MET A 728 17.47 -28.47 -18.30
C MET A 728 17.13 -27.84 -19.65
N TRP A 729 16.06 -28.28 -20.29
CA TRP A 729 15.61 -27.73 -21.58
C TRP A 729 15.18 -26.26 -21.46
N LEU A 730 14.50 -25.91 -20.37
CA LEU A 730 14.12 -24.53 -20.08
C LEU A 730 15.35 -23.61 -19.94
N VAL A 731 16.33 -24.00 -19.12
CA VAL A 731 17.56 -23.22 -18.92
C VAL A 731 18.34 -23.10 -20.23
N HIS A 732 18.51 -24.19 -20.97
CA HIS A 732 19.18 -24.20 -22.26
C HIS A 732 18.52 -23.24 -23.26
N SER A 733 17.18 -23.28 -23.37
CA SER A 733 16.42 -22.40 -24.27
C SER A 733 16.51 -20.92 -23.87
N MET A 734 16.56 -20.62 -22.57
CA MET A 734 16.75 -19.26 -22.08
C MET A 734 18.16 -18.74 -22.39
N ILE A 735 19.19 -19.59 -22.25
CA ILE A 735 20.56 -19.24 -22.63
C ILE A 735 20.67 -19.04 -24.14
N GLU A 736 20.04 -19.89 -24.94
CA GLU A 736 19.98 -19.71 -26.40
C GLU A 736 19.37 -18.36 -26.79
N ALA A 737 18.23 -18.01 -26.18
CA ALA A 737 17.60 -16.72 -26.40
C ALA A 737 18.51 -15.57 -25.96
N HIS A 738 19.18 -15.69 -24.83
CA HIS A 738 20.16 -14.72 -24.36
C HIS A 738 21.28 -14.53 -25.38
N VAL A 739 21.94 -15.60 -25.84
CA VAL A 739 23.01 -15.53 -26.85
C VAL A 739 22.53 -14.91 -28.16
N ARG A 740 21.34 -15.28 -28.63
CA ARG A 740 20.76 -14.74 -29.86
C ARG A 740 20.49 -13.23 -29.76
N LEU A 741 19.99 -12.77 -28.61
CA LEU A 741 19.55 -11.39 -28.42
C LEU A 741 20.69 -10.46 -27.99
N THR A 742 21.69 -10.95 -27.27
CA THR A 742 22.74 -10.11 -26.69
C THR A 742 24.12 -10.35 -27.29
N SER A 743 24.29 -11.38 -28.10
CA SER A 743 25.60 -11.87 -28.55
C SER A 743 26.57 -12.17 -27.40
N SER A 744 26.05 -12.56 -26.23
CA SER A 744 26.83 -12.83 -25.02
C SER A 744 27.97 -13.84 -25.25
N PRO A 745 29.24 -13.45 -25.00
CA PRO A 745 30.38 -14.37 -25.06
C PRO A 745 30.28 -15.49 -24.02
N LEU A 746 29.92 -15.18 -22.78
CA LEU A 746 29.78 -16.17 -21.71
C LEU A 746 28.62 -17.14 -21.99
N GLY A 747 27.45 -16.61 -22.36
CA GLY A 747 26.30 -17.40 -22.75
C GLY A 747 26.64 -18.36 -23.90
N ARG A 748 27.40 -17.90 -24.90
CA ARG A 748 27.83 -18.74 -26.03
C ARG A 748 28.76 -19.86 -25.57
N ARG A 749 29.73 -19.57 -24.70
CA ARG A 749 30.60 -20.62 -24.13
C ARG A 749 29.82 -21.68 -23.37
N ILE A 750 28.82 -21.28 -22.58
CA ILE A 750 27.98 -22.22 -21.83
C ILE A 750 27.10 -23.05 -22.79
N TYR A 751 26.49 -22.39 -23.77
CA TYR A 751 25.62 -23.02 -24.77
C TYR A 751 26.37 -24.06 -25.60
N ASP A 752 27.52 -23.69 -26.18
CA ASP A 752 28.33 -24.56 -27.04
C ASP A 752 28.93 -25.76 -26.27
N ASN A 753 29.03 -25.68 -24.94
CA ASN A 753 29.60 -26.72 -24.08
C ASN A 753 28.59 -27.28 -23.07
N TRP A 754 27.29 -27.21 -23.38
CA TRP A 754 26.20 -27.48 -22.44
C TRP A 754 26.33 -28.81 -21.68
N GLU A 755 26.66 -29.90 -22.39
CA GLU A 755 26.81 -31.24 -21.80
C GLU A 755 27.80 -31.30 -20.63
N HIS A 756 28.85 -30.45 -20.67
CA HIS A 756 29.88 -30.39 -19.64
C HIS A 756 29.55 -29.35 -18.56
N MET A 757 28.77 -28.33 -18.90
CA MET A 757 28.50 -27.17 -18.05
C MET A 757 27.22 -27.35 -17.22
N VAL A 758 26.25 -28.14 -17.67
CA VAL A 758 24.94 -28.30 -17.02
C VAL A 758 25.04 -28.80 -15.58
N SER A 759 26.01 -29.68 -15.30
CA SER A 759 26.27 -30.21 -13.95
C SER A 759 26.72 -29.16 -12.93
N ARG A 760 27.13 -27.98 -13.40
CA ARG A 760 27.53 -26.83 -12.57
C ARG A 760 26.38 -25.87 -12.29
N PHE A 761 25.20 -26.10 -12.85
CA PHE A 761 24.01 -25.35 -12.50
C PHE A 761 23.38 -25.89 -11.22
N VAL A 762 23.02 -24.96 -10.34
CA VAL A 762 22.26 -25.24 -9.14
C VAL A 762 20.88 -24.61 -9.29
N LYS A 763 19.85 -25.42 -9.05
CA LYS A 763 18.46 -24.98 -8.95
C LYS A 763 18.20 -24.51 -7.52
N VAL A 764 17.62 -23.32 -7.40
CA VAL A 764 17.17 -22.73 -6.13
C VAL A 764 15.64 -22.75 -6.12
N MET A 765 15.07 -23.52 -5.20
CA MET A 765 13.65 -23.86 -5.19
C MET A 765 13.01 -23.57 -3.82
N PRO A 766 11.93 -22.78 -3.75
CA PRO A 766 11.23 -22.56 -2.49
C PRO A 766 10.51 -23.82 -1.98
N THR A 767 10.68 -24.13 -0.70
CA THR A 767 10.19 -25.38 -0.10
C THR A 767 8.66 -25.50 -0.14
N ASP A 768 7.93 -24.44 0.23
CA ASP A 768 6.46 -24.48 0.23
C ASP A 768 5.88 -24.51 -1.20
N TYR A 769 6.50 -23.78 -2.13
CA TYR A 769 6.13 -23.82 -3.54
C TYR A 769 6.32 -25.23 -4.12
N LYS A 770 7.46 -25.88 -3.81
CA LYS A 770 7.75 -27.27 -4.19
C LYS A 770 6.68 -28.23 -3.65
N ARG A 771 6.29 -28.10 -2.38
CA ARG A 771 5.20 -28.92 -1.79
C ARG A 771 3.89 -28.74 -2.56
N VAL A 772 3.52 -27.51 -2.90
CA VAL A 772 2.29 -27.22 -3.67
C VAL A 772 2.37 -27.84 -5.07
N LEU A 773 3.50 -27.71 -5.77
CA LEU A 773 3.68 -28.33 -7.10
C LEU A 773 3.60 -29.86 -7.04
N GLN A 774 4.23 -30.47 -6.03
CA GLN A 774 4.19 -31.92 -5.82
C GLN A 774 2.77 -32.41 -5.49
N ALA A 775 2.04 -31.69 -4.63
CA ALA A 775 0.65 -32.00 -4.30
C ALA A 775 -0.25 -31.91 -5.55
N ARG A 776 -0.07 -30.87 -6.39
CA ARG A 776 -0.78 -30.73 -7.67
C ARG A 776 -0.46 -31.85 -8.64
N ARG A 777 0.82 -32.22 -8.80
CA ARG A 777 1.25 -33.36 -9.64
C ARG A 777 0.66 -34.68 -9.12
N ALA A 778 0.59 -34.88 -7.81
CA ALA A 778 -0.01 -36.07 -7.21
C ALA A 778 -1.54 -36.11 -7.41
N ALA A 779 -2.23 -34.97 -7.27
CA ALA A 779 -3.66 -34.85 -7.53
C ALA A 779 -4.01 -35.11 -9.00
N ALA A 780 -3.21 -34.59 -9.93
CA ALA A 780 -3.36 -34.85 -11.37
C ALA A 780 -3.08 -36.31 -11.78
N ARG A 781 -2.34 -37.06 -10.95
CA ARG A 781 -2.04 -38.49 -11.15
C ARG A 781 -3.06 -39.44 -10.51
N ARG A 782 -4.02 -38.95 -9.72
CA ARG A 782 -5.13 -39.80 -9.23
C ARG A 782 -6.11 -40.04 -10.39
N PRO A 783 -6.42 -41.31 -10.75
CA PRO A 783 -7.47 -41.58 -11.73
C PRO A 783 -8.82 -41.05 -11.20
N PRO A 784 -9.75 -40.65 -12.09
CA PRO A 784 -11.10 -40.29 -11.66
C PRO A 784 -11.67 -41.46 -10.88
N GLY A 785 -12.07 -41.21 -9.63
CA GLY A 785 -12.59 -42.25 -8.75
C GLY A 785 -13.73 -42.99 -9.41
N LEU A 786 -13.68 -44.31 -9.40
CA LEU A 786 -14.83 -45.16 -9.70
C LEU A 786 -15.98 -44.71 -8.78
N THR A 787 -17.03 -44.18 -9.38
CA THR A 787 -18.32 -44.04 -8.73
C THR A 787 -18.80 -45.45 -8.37
N LEU A 788 -18.74 -45.81 -7.09
CA LEU A 788 -19.40 -47.02 -6.59
C LEU A 788 -20.91 -46.82 -6.73
N VAL A 789 -21.48 -47.34 -7.81
CA VAL A 789 -22.92 -47.48 -7.98
C VAL A 789 -23.38 -48.76 -7.29
N SER A 790 -24.21 -48.56 -6.27
CA SER A 790 -25.22 -49.43 -5.65
C SER A 790 -24.87 -50.86 -5.20
N GLY A 791 -25.04 -51.08 -3.90
CA GLY A 791 -25.60 -52.34 -3.39
C GLY A 791 -26.96 -52.05 -2.76
N GLY A 792 -28.04 -52.33 -3.50
CA GLY A 792 -29.40 -52.28 -2.98
C GLY A 792 -29.64 -53.33 -1.90
N LYS A 793 -30.54 -53.03 -0.98
CA LYS A 793 -31.22 -54.05 -0.17
C LYS A 793 -32.71 -53.98 -0.49
N THR A 794 -33.20 -55.12 -0.99
CA THR A 794 -34.59 -55.59 -0.87
C THR A 794 -35.07 -55.56 0.57
#